data_AF-A0A6A4TF11-F1
#
_entry.id   AF-A0A6A4TF11-F1
#
_cell.length_a   1.000
_cell.length_b   1.000
_cell.length_c   1.000
_cell.angle_alpha   90.00
_cell.angle_beta   90.00
_cell.angle_gamma   90.00
#
_symmetry.space_group_name_H-M   'P 1'
#
loop_
_entity.id
_entity.type
_entity.pdbx_description
1 polymer ?
#
loop_
_entity_poly.entity_id
_entity_poly.type
_entity_poly.pdbx_seq_one_letter_code
_entity_poly.pdbx_strand_id
1 'polypeptide(L)'
;MCQQELGERGKPAFYQGRVGQAIVDVIGRHGGVMTLDDLSSHDSEVIVPASTEYKGVCLWEPPPNSQGLAALLLLNILDNFPLKDRDRHVSLYMHVMKQIAERNREKAGNYNLCLLYMRCNNLVTSKAGFTCSAMEGLEPGLMPGSDTVYFCVIDSEGNACSFVNSTYMGFGTGLIPKDCGFSLQNRGANFSLRRGHVNCVAGGKRPYHTIIAALLTASATESQKPQLLAALGVMGALMQTQGHVQVLLNMLEFGMNPQQALDAPRVNVEYDQKTDEWSVHLEEGVDQEVAEELKRRGQKVNWPVTAALTLPSPPTVFSRVSSPHSSPLLCSLQLSLGLALLPLALCCILANLLLLFPMGEIHYIQQDRLASYIWYFGGLGGGGLLMLVPAVVFITLGKCSCCWNESLMMCGSVLAAVVGLVGSGYCFVISGFTLLQGPQCFTARGWSYPFADQGGRYLLQPETWSRCVQPLRIVEWNVTLLCVLLGLAALEFILCLLQLGSGLVNAVCRPCCYKQEYSLNAEASVFLKRGPQRIGSTYKKAVYKQYTDATYRVEVTKSDWLGYLGPLLMAEEGDTVVVHLKNAASRPYSIHPHGLNYSKGNEGALYPDGTGPELKRDDSVAPGTWVTYEWTFSEFNSPTSEDSNCLTRFYHSHVAAPKDINTGLIGPLILCKRGTLDVHGDKSGDYLYALLFMVSDENFSWYLDENIRTYVTSPAAKLKEDEDFIESNKMHVLFCGFNFTVLDHLCVRVCVCVCSEADMFVTRGRDRIGSRYKKVRYVEYVDNTFLTKMLRSPHEQHLGILGPVLRAEEKDTIRVVFKNKASRPYSIQPHGVQYSIEQDGTLYHNELEGVVTPPPAALVRPGTVHTYEWTVPVGAGPVQGEADCLTYLYYSGVDPTKDTNSGLAGPLLVCRPRSLKKGEQKNYNKEFHLVATVFDENLSWNLPGLTMCKGDKVTWHLSGLGSETDVNSLYFQGNRFLYRQNRRDSISVFPHISHTVTMEPDSMGSHSSCPTGEIQDISHFNK
;
A
#
# COMPACT_ATOMS: atom_id res chain seq x y z
N MET A 1 -8.74 -29.07 -22.05
CA MET A 1 -8.53 -30.24 -22.93
C MET A 1 -7.27 -31.03 -22.59
N CYS A 2 -6.03 -30.55 -22.79
CA CYS A 2 -4.85 -31.43 -22.66
C CYS A 2 -4.65 -32.11 -21.29
N GLN A 3 -5.00 -31.45 -20.17
CA GLN A 3 -5.00 -32.08 -18.84
C GLN A 3 -6.10 -33.14 -18.66
N GLN A 4 -7.24 -33.00 -19.35
CA GLN A 4 -8.33 -33.98 -19.33
C GLN A 4 -7.96 -35.23 -20.15
N GLU A 5 -7.39 -35.05 -21.35
CA GLU A 5 -6.85 -36.17 -22.13
C GLU A 5 -5.75 -36.92 -21.36
N LEU A 6 -4.89 -36.19 -20.62
CA LEU A 6 -3.89 -36.77 -19.74
C LEU A 6 -4.50 -37.57 -18.58
N GLY A 7 -5.58 -37.07 -17.96
CA GLY A 7 -6.31 -37.77 -16.91
C GLY A 7 -7.03 -39.03 -17.40
N GLU A 8 -7.62 -38.99 -18.59
CA GLU A 8 -8.36 -40.11 -19.18
C GLU A 8 -7.47 -41.20 -19.77
N ARG A 9 -6.31 -40.84 -20.34
CA ARG A 9 -5.46 -41.77 -21.14
C ARG A 9 -4.02 -41.88 -20.67
N GLY A 10 -3.58 -41.12 -19.67
CA GLY A 10 -2.23 -41.20 -19.10
C GLY A 10 -1.10 -40.89 -20.09
N LYS A 11 0.06 -41.54 -19.90
CA LYS A 11 1.29 -41.34 -20.69
C LYS A 11 1.05 -41.28 -22.22
N PRO A 12 0.28 -42.19 -22.86
CA PRO A 12 -0.02 -42.12 -24.29
C PRO A 12 -0.60 -40.78 -24.78
N ALA A 13 -1.50 -40.12 -24.02
CA ALA A 13 -2.05 -38.84 -24.47
C ALA A 13 -0.98 -37.74 -24.59
N PHE A 14 -0.01 -37.73 -23.66
CA PHE A 14 1.06 -36.74 -23.65
C PHE A 14 2.06 -36.92 -24.79
N TYR A 15 2.51 -38.15 -25.02
CA TYR A 15 3.64 -38.44 -25.91
C TYR A 15 3.25 -38.87 -27.33
N GLN A 16 2.03 -39.36 -27.54
CA GLN A 16 1.58 -39.95 -28.82
C GLN A 16 0.29 -39.30 -29.36
N GLY A 17 -0.51 -38.69 -28.48
CA GLY A 17 -1.78 -38.08 -28.82
C GLY A 17 -1.68 -36.63 -29.32
N ARG A 18 -2.82 -35.94 -29.27
CA ARG A 18 -2.98 -34.51 -29.63
C ARG A 18 -1.92 -33.63 -28.96
N VAL A 19 -1.61 -33.89 -27.68
CA VAL A 19 -0.62 -33.12 -26.90
C VAL A 19 0.77 -33.23 -27.52
N GLY A 20 1.20 -34.46 -27.87
CA GLY A 20 2.48 -34.69 -28.55
C GLY A 20 2.58 -33.97 -29.89
N GLN A 21 1.52 -34.02 -30.70
CA GLN A 21 1.47 -33.28 -31.96
C GLN A 21 1.53 -31.77 -31.75
N ALA A 22 0.83 -31.23 -30.75
CA ALA A 22 0.86 -29.80 -30.43
C ALA A 22 2.26 -29.31 -29.98
N ILE A 23 3.04 -30.18 -29.32
CA ILE A 23 4.44 -29.92 -28.94
C ILE A 23 5.33 -29.89 -30.20
N VAL A 24 5.20 -30.87 -31.09
CA VAL A 24 5.94 -30.92 -32.37
C VAL A 24 5.61 -29.70 -33.25
N ASP A 25 4.33 -29.35 -33.35
CA ASP A 25 3.86 -28.21 -34.17
C ASP A 25 4.45 -26.88 -33.69
N VAL A 26 4.51 -26.63 -32.37
CA VAL A 26 5.10 -25.38 -31.86
C VAL A 26 6.62 -25.38 -32.02
N ILE A 27 7.31 -26.50 -31.75
CA ILE A 27 8.76 -26.61 -31.93
C ILE A 27 9.15 -26.42 -33.41
N GLY A 28 8.44 -27.08 -34.33
CA GLY A 28 8.71 -27.01 -35.77
C GLY A 28 8.52 -25.61 -36.36
N ARG A 29 7.49 -24.87 -35.92
CA ARG A 29 7.28 -23.45 -36.33
C ARG A 29 8.45 -22.54 -35.97
N HIS A 30 9.17 -22.83 -34.89
CA HIS A 30 10.34 -22.09 -34.44
C HIS A 30 11.68 -22.71 -34.92
N GLY A 31 11.64 -23.58 -35.93
CA GLY A 31 12.83 -24.15 -36.57
C GLY A 31 13.48 -25.31 -35.80
N GLY A 32 12.81 -25.87 -34.79
CA GLY A 32 13.26 -27.08 -34.12
C GLY A 32 13.04 -28.34 -34.96
N VAL A 33 13.83 -29.38 -34.68
CA VAL A 33 13.89 -30.62 -35.48
C VAL A 33 13.25 -31.84 -34.78
N MET A 34 12.54 -31.64 -33.66
CA MET A 34 11.88 -32.72 -32.91
C MET A 34 10.67 -33.24 -33.67
N THR A 35 10.57 -34.56 -33.80
CA THR A 35 9.46 -35.27 -34.44
C THR A 35 8.50 -35.91 -33.42
N LEU A 36 7.35 -36.37 -33.88
CA LEU A 36 6.43 -37.15 -33.03
C LEU A 36 7.02 -38.52 -32.65
N ASP A 37 7.90 -39.07 -33.49
CA ASP A 37 8.62 -40.31 -33.19
C ASP A 37 9.61 -40.12 -32.03
N ASP A 38 10.27 -38.96 -31.95
CA ASP A 38 11.15 -38.60 -30.81
C ASP A 38 10.39 -38.46 -29.48
N LEU A 39 9.14 -37.98 -29.51
CA LEU A 39 8.29 -37.91 -28.32
C LEU A 39 7.67 -39.26 -27.96
N SER A 40 7.13 -39.98 -28.94
CA SER A 40 6.43 -41.25 -28.73
C SER A 40 7.34 -42.37 -28.22
N SER A 41 8.64 -42.30 -28.56
CA SER A 41 9.70 -43.21 -28.10
C SER A 41 10.26 -42.86 -26.71
N HIS A 42 9.82 -41.77 -26.07
CA HIS A 42 10.29 -41.38 -24.75
C HIS A 42 9.86 -42.37 -23.66
N ASP A 43 10.81 -42.78 -22.82
CA ASP A 43 10.54 -43.51 -21.59
C ASP A 43 11.25 -42.92 -20.36
N SER A 44 10.62 -43.11 -19.21
CA SER A 44 11.06 -42.55 -17.93
C SER A 44 11.89 -43.59 -17.19
N GLU A 45 13.20 -43.40 -17.18
CA GLU A 45 14.14 -44.34 -16.57
C GLU A 45 14.05 -44.34 -15.04
N VAL A 46 13.90 -45.53 -14.45
CA VAL A 46 14.08 -45.76 -13.02
C VAL A 46 15.57 -46.00 -12.76
N ILE A 47 16.24 -44.99 -12.19
CA ILE A 47 17.68 -45.00 -11.93
C ILE A 47 17.98 -45.28 -10.46
N VAL A 48 19.07 -46.03 -10.20
CA VAL A 48 19.57 -46.22 -8.84
C VAL A 48 20.31 -44.95 -8.41
N PRO A 49 19.97 -44.33 -7.26
CA PRO A 49 20.68 -43.15 -6.76
C PRO A 49 22.13 -43.47 -6.41
N ALA A 50 23.02 -42.51 -6.63
CA ALA A 50 24.39 -42.56 -6.12
C ALA A 50 24.40 -42.13 -4.65
N SER A 51 25.34 -42.61 -3.85
CA SER A 51 25.43 -42.22 -2.44
C SER A 51 26.85 -42.18 -1.89
N THR A 52 26.98 -41.52 -0.74
CA THR A 52 28.19 -41.53 0.07
C THR A 52 27.82 -41.49 1.55
N GLU A 53 28.67 -42.04 2.41
CA GLU A 53 28.49 -42.03 3.86
C GLU A 53 29.31 -40.91 4.49
N TYR A 54 28.70 -40.20 5.44
CA TYR A 54 29.33 -39.15 6.23
C TYR A 54 28.83 -39.22 7.67
N LYS A 55 29.75 -39.48 8.61
CA LYS A 55 29.47 -39.60 10.06
C LYS A 55 28.28 -40.51 10.43
N GLY A 56 28.09 -41.62 9.71
CA GLY A 56 27.02 -42.59 9.97
C GLY A 56 25.68 -42.28 9.29
N VAL A 57 25.61 -41.20 8.50
CA VAL A 57 24.47 -40.86 7.63
C VAL A 57 24.87 -41.09 6.17
N CYS A 58 24.01 -41.75 5.40
CA CYS A 58 24.18 -41.96 3.98
C CYS A 58 23.35 -40.91 3.21
N LEU A 59 24.04 -40.06 2.43
CA LEU A 59 23.44 -39.10 1.52
C LEU A 59 23.22 -39.77 0.16
N TRP A 60 21.98 -39.82 -0.30
CA TRP A 60 21.58 -40.33 -1.62
C TRP A 60 21.22 -39.17 -2.55
N GLU A 61 21.76 -39.21 -3.77
CA GLU A 61 21.65 -38.15 -4.78
C GLU A 61 21.42 -38.77 -6.18
N PRO A 62 20.76 -38.08 -7.13
CA PRO A 62 20.58 -38.61 -8.48
C PRO A 62 21.93 -38.73 -9.19
N PRO A 63 22.18 -39.81 -9.98
CA PRO A 63 23.42 -39.92 -10.77
C PRO A 63 23.49 -38.87 -11.90
N PRO A 64 24.64 -38.73 -12.59
CA PRO A 64 24.76 -37.90 -13.79
C PRO A 64 23.66 -38.23 -14.81
N ASN A 65 23.00 -37.27 -15.47
CA ASN A 65 23.40 -35.89 -15.77
C ASN A 65 23.03 -34.79 -14.74
N SER A 66 22.66 -35.16 -13.51
CA SER A 66 22.42 -34.21 -12.40
C SER A 66 23.71 -33.58 -11.84
N GLN A 67 23.57 -32.66 -10.87
CA GLN A 67 24.69 -32.21 -10.03
C GLN A 67 24.92 -33.05 -8.77
N GLY A 68 24.14 -34.10 -8.52
CA GLY A 68 24.14 -34.84 -7.26
C GLY A 68 25.51 -35.43 -6.92
N LEU A 69 26.21 -35.94 -7.94
CA LEU A 69 27.59 -36.40 -7.82
C LEU A 69 28.57 -35.31 -7.31
N ALA A 70 28.30 -34.04 -7.61
CA ALA A 70 29.10 -32.92 -7.12
C ALA A 70 28.95 -32.71 -5.60
N ALA A 71 27.74 -32.92 -5.05
CA ALA A 71 27.49 -32.88 -3.61
C ALA A 71 28.21 -34.03 -2.89
N LEU A 72 28.12 -35.25 -3.43
CA LEU A 72 28.81 -36.43 -2.89
C LEU A 72 30.35 -36.26 -2.89
N LEU A 73 30.91 -35.72 -3.98
CA LEU A 73 32.36 -35.44 -4.08
C LEU A 73 32.80 -34.35 -3.10
N LEU A 74 32.02 -33.28 -2.94
CA LEU A 74 32.30 -32.19 -2.01
C LEU A 74 32.29 -32.70 -0.56
N LEU A 75 31.30 -33.52 -0.18
CA LEU A 75 31.19 -34.12 1.14
C LEU A 75 32.38 -35.04 1.46
N ASN A 76 32.79 -35.89 0.51
CA ASN A 76 33.96 -36.77 0.66
C ASN A 76 35.29 -36.01 0.77
N ILE A 77 35.40 -34.83 0.16
CA ILE A 77 36.57 -33.95 0.35
C ILE A 77 36.55 -33.35 1.75
N LEU A 78 35.39 -32.88 2.22
CA LEU A 78 35.22 -32.25 3.53
C LEU A 78 35.49 -33.19 4.71
N ASP A 79 35.16 -34.47 4.60
CA ASP A 79 35.44 -35.50 5.63
C ASP A 79 36.94 -35.62 6.00
N ASN A 80 37.83 -35.21 5.10
CA ASN A 80 39.28 -35.24 5.32
C ASN A 80 39.83 -34.01 6.08
N PHE A 81 38.99 -33.04 6.48
CA PHE A 81 39.40 -31.82 7.16
C PHE A 81 38.64 -31.58 8.48
N PRO A 82 39.31 -31.15 9.57
CA PRO A 82 38.65 -30.88 10.84
C PRO A 82 37.82 -29.59 10.79
N LEU A 83 36.49 -29.70 10.77
CA LEU A 83 35.55 -28.59 10.49
C LEU A 83 35.27 -27.63 11.66
N LYS A 84 36.21 -27.45 12.60
CA LYS A 84 36.04 -26.55 13.76
C LYS A 84 36.40 -25.08 13.50
N ASP A 85 36.89 -24.76 12.31
CA ASP A 85 37.52 -23.48 11.99
C ASP A 85 36.85 -22.84 10.75
N ARG A 86 35.78 -22.06 10.99
CA ARG A 86 34.82 -21.61 9.96
C ARG A 86 35.50 -20.95 8.74
N ASP A 87 36.58 -20.21 8.98
CA ASP A 87 37.32 -19.44 7.97
C ASP A 87 37.99 -20.30 6.88
N ARG A 88 38.32 -21.56 7.18
CA ARG A 88 38.90 -22.48 6.18
C ARG A 88 37.86 -23.00 5.21
N HIS A 89 36.61 -23.16 5.63
CA HIS A 89 35.57 -23.82 4.85
C HIS A 89 35.25 -23.05 3.56
N VAL A 90 35.06 -21.72 3.63
CA VAL A 90 34.73 -20.89 2.46
C VAL A 90 35.79 -21.03 1.36
N SER A 91 37.07 -21.06 1.74
CA SER A 91 38.18 -21.23 0.79
C SER A 91 38.19 -22.62 0.13
N LEU A 92 37.77 -23.65 0.86
CA LEU A 92 37.67 -25.02 0.36
C LEU A 92 36.43 -25.21 -0.53
N TYR A 93 35.28 -24.65 -0.14
CA TYR A 93 34.08 -24.55 -0.97
C TYR A 93 34.39 -23.88 -2.31
N MET A 94 35.04 -22.71 -2.30
CA MET A 94 35.47 -22.05 -3.54
C MET A 94 36.37 -22.94 -4.39
N HIS A 95 37.39 -23.59 -3.80
CA HIS A 95 38.34 -24.40 -4.56
C HIS A 95 37.67 -25.63 -5.19
N VAL A 96 36.78 -26.30 -4.46
CA VAL A 96 36.06 -27.48 -4.94
C VAL A 96 35.00 -27.09 -5.98
N MET A 97 34.19 -26.05 -5.73
CA MET A 97 33.22 -25.53 -6.71
C MET A 97 33.89 -25.02 -7.98
N LYS A 98 35.08 -24.39 -7.87
CA LYS A 98 35.90 -23.99 -9.02
C LYS A 98 36.35 -25.18 -9.84
N GLN A 99 36.96 -26.20 -9.24
CA GLN A 99 37.36 -27.41 -9.97
C GLN A 99 36.16 -28.15 -10.58
N ILE A 100 35.01 -28.17 -9.90
CA ILE A 100 33.77 -28.78 -10.41
C ILE A 100 33.26 -28.02 -11.63
N ALA A 101 33.13 -26.70 -11.58
CA ALA A 101 32.64 -25.90 -12.70
C ALA A 101 33.60 -25.87 -13.90
N GLU A 102 34.91 -25.79 -13.66
CA GLU A 102 35.94 -25.89 -14.71
C GLU A 102 35.85 -27.26 -15.42
N ARG A 103 35.79 -28.36 -14.67
CA ARG A 103 35.70 -29.73 -15.25
C ARG A 103 34.34 -30.03 -15.88
N ASN A 104 33.25 -29.46 -15.36
CA ASN A 104 31.91 -29.54 -15.97
C ASN A 104 31.89 -28.86 -17.35
N ARG A 105 32.69 -27.80 -17.57
CA ARG A 105 32.84 -27.17 -18.88
C ARG A 105 33.58 -28.05 -19.88
N GLU A 106 34.60 -28.79 -19.46
CA GLU A 106 35.45 -29.58 -20.38
C GLU A 106 34.98 -31.02 -20.63
N LYS A 107 34.26 -31.67 -19.69
CA LYS A 107 34.02 -33.14 -19.74
C LYS A 107 32.56 -33.60 -19.55
N ALA A 108 31.58 -32.73 -19.79
CA ALA A 108 30.14 -33.05 -19.70
C ALA A 108 29.61 -34.04 -20.78
N GLY A 109 30.13 -35.26 -20.82
CA GLY A 109 29.57 -36.33 -21.66
C GLY A 109 30.40 -37.62 -21.79
N ASN A 110 31.42 -37.84 -20.95
CA ASN A 110 32.08 -39.14 -20.87
C ASN A 110 31.60 -39.91 -19.62
N TYR A 111 30.49 -40.64 -19.77
CA TYR A 111 29.85 -41.41 -18.70
C TYR A 111 30.72 -42.57 -18.15
N ASN A 112 31.88 -42.85 -18.76
CA ASN A 112 32.82 -43.87 -18.27
C ASN A 112 33.78 -43.39 -17.15
N LEU A 113 33.68 -42.15 -16.66
CA LEU A 113 34.50 -41.70 -15.52
C LEU A 113 33.98 -42.14 -14.13
N CYS A 114 32.89 -42.91 -14.08
CA CYS A 114 32.31 -43.45 -12.84
C CYS A 114 33.21 -44.50 -12.14
N LEU A 115 34.25 -45.01 -12.81
CA LEU A 115 35.08 -46.12 -12.34
C LEU A 115 36.36 -45.73 -11.57
N LEU A 116 36.79 -44.45 -11.59
CA LEU A 116 38.13 -44.09 -11.08
C LEU A 116 38.16 -43.41 -9.71
N TYR A 117 37.06 -42.87 -9.21
CA TYR A 117 37.02 -42.14 -7.92
C TYR A 117 36.38 -42.90 -6.74
N MET A 118 35.78 -44.09 -6.98
CA MET A 118 35.29 -44.98 -5.90
C MET A 118 36.44 -45.76 -5.21
N ARG A 119 37.54 -45.08 -4.85
CA ARG A 119 38.74 -45.72 -4.29
C ARG A 119 39.51 -44.89 -3.25
N CYS A 120 38.77 -44.16 -2.41
CA CYS A 120 39.27 -43.61 -1.15
C CYS A 120 38.52 -44.19 0.06
N ASN A 121 38.27 -45.50 0.05
CA ASN A 121 37.84 -46.22 1.25
C ASN A 121 39.08 -46.55 2.07
N ASN A 122 39.24 -45.91 3.24
CA ASN A 122 40.01 -46.32 4.45
C ASN A 122 40.54 -45.09 5.21
N LEU A 123 39.99 -44.80 6.40
CA LEU A 123 40.74 -44.74 7.69
C LEU A 123 39.86 -44.29 8.88
N VAL A 124 39.65 -45.24 9.80
CA VAL A 124 39.50 -45.09 11.27
C VAL A 124 38.24 -44.43 11.86
N THR A 125 37.45 -45.31 12.47
CA THR A 125 36.43 -45.12 13.51
C THR A 125 36.84 -44.28 14.74
N SER A 126 35.90 -43.52 15.30
CA SER A 126 35.64 -43.56 16.76
C SER A 126 34.19 -43.15 17.08
N LYS A 127 33.60 -43.74 18.13
CA LYS A 127 32.22 -43.46 18.59
C LYS A 127 32.18 -42.28 19.55
N ALA A 128 31.18 -41.40 19.40
CA ALA A 128 30.66 -40.58 20.48
C ALA A 128 29.18 -40.33 20.25
N GLY A 129 28.31 -40.74 21.19
CA GLY A 129 26.91 -40.35 21.21
C GLY A 129 26.70 -39.28 22.27
N PHE A 130 25.94 -38.22 21.96
CA PHE A 130 25.62 -37.18 22.94
C PHE A 130 24.18 -36.67 22.83
N THR A 131 23.69 -36.24 23.98
CA THR A 131 22.36 -35.73 24.31
C THR A 131 22.12 -34.31 23.80
N CYS A 132 20.88 -34.02 23.41
CA CYS A 132 20.42 -32.68 23.08
C CYS A 132 20.54 -31.72 24.28
N SER A 133 21.10 -30.54 24.04
CA SER A 133 20.90 -29.34 24.86
C SER A 133 20.64 -28.19 23.90
N ALA A 134 19.60 -27.38 24.16
CA ALA A 134 19.27 -26.26 23.30
C ALA A 134 20.33 -25.15 23.42
N MET A 135 20.64 -24.50 22.29
CA MET A 135 21.29 -23.18 22.24
C MET A 135 20.30 -22.16 21.69
N GLU A 136 20.40 -20.93 22.19
CA GLU A 136 19.53 -19.81 21.85
C GLU A 136 19.95 -19.13 20.53
N GLY A 137 18.96 -18.67 19.76
CA GLY A 137 19.06 -17.54 18.82
C GLY A 137 20.05 -17.65 17.65
N LEU A 138 19.55 -18.08 16.49
CA LEU A 138 20.12 -17.73 15.16
C LEU A 138 19.00 -17.04 14.37
N GLU A 139 19.29 -15.89 13.75
CA GLU A 139 18.31 -15.17 12.92
C GLU A 139 18.27 -15.74 11.49
N PRO A 140 17.08 -15.91 10.89
CA PRO A 140 16.92 -16.54 9.57
C PRO A 140 17.24 -15.58 8.40
N GLY A 141 17.89 -16.11 7.37
CA GLY A 141 18.14 -15.38 6.11
C GLY A 141 16.88 -15.12 5.27
N LEU A 142 16.77 -13.92 4.70
CA LEU A 142 15.65 -13.48 3.83
C LEU A 142 15.53 -14.32 2.53
N MET A 143 14.30 -14.68 2.15
CA MET A 143 14.02 -15.44 0.93
C MET A 143 13.79 -14.54 -0.31
N PRO A 144 14.53 -14.74 -1.41
CA PRO A 144 14.19 -14.19 -2.73
C PRO A 144 13.28 -15.14 -3.53
N GLY A 145 12.46 -14.60 -4.43
CA GLY A 145 11.65 -15.40 -5.36
C GLY A 145 12.50 -16.17 -6.37
N SER A 146 12.26 -17.49 -6.50
CA SER A 146 12.97 -18.36 -7.46
C SER A 146 12.03 -19.42 -8.06
N ASP A 147 12.07 -19.57 -9.39
CA ASP A 147 11.11 -20.35 -10.19
C ASP A 147 11.35 -21.89 -10.20
N THR A 148 11.92 -22.46 -9.14
CA THR A 148 12.18 -23.92 -9.05
C THR A 148 11.45 -24.49 -7.86
N VAL A 149 10.45 -25.34 -8.10
CA VAL A 149 9.65 -25.93 -7.02
C VAL A 149 10.35 -27.17 -6.50
N TYR A 150 10.58 -27.21 -5.18
CA TYR A 150 10.87 -28.43 -4.43
C TYR A 150 9.64 -28.81 -3.62
N PHE A 151 9.31 -30.09 -3.57
CA PHE A 151 8.43 -30.64 -2.54
C PHE A 151 8.96 -32.00 -2.07
N CYS A 152 8.66 -32.32 -0.82
CA CYS A 152 8.83 -33.66 -0.29
C CYS A 152 7.52 -34.17 0.31
N VAL A 153 7.36 -35.50 0.25
CA VAL A 153 6.24 -36.21 0.88
C VAL A 153 6.83 -37.38 1.63
N ILE A 154 6.47 -37.52 2.91
CA ILE A 154 6.82 -38.68 3.73
C ILE A 154 5.51 -39.30 4.20
N ASP A 155 5.34 -40.61 4.01
CA ASP A 155 4.14 -41.32 4.44
C ASP A 155 4.28 -41.98 5.81
N SER A 156 3.18 -42.53 6.33
CA SER A 156 3.13 -43.22 7.62
C SER A 156 3.87 -44.56 7.65
N GLU A 157 4.28 -45.10 6.50
CA GLU A 157 5.06 -46.33 6.38
C GLU A 157 6.58 -46.04 6.35
N GLY A 158 6.98 -44.77 6.31
CA GLY A 158 8.36 -44.33 6.24
C GLY A 158 8.93 -44.31 4.82
N ASN A 159 8.08 -44.35 3.79
CA ASN A 159 8.52 -44.04 2.43
C ASN A 159 8.61 -42.52 2.25
N ALA A 160 9.61 -42.06 1.49
CA ALA A 160 9.77 -40.65 1.14
C ALA A 160 9.92 -40.44 -0.35
N CYS A 161 9.30 -39.37 -0.84
CA CYS A 161 9.54 -38.78 -2.15
C CYS A 161 10.23 -37.43 -1.93
N SER A 162 11.39 -37.24 -2.56
CA SER A 162 12.11 -35.96 -2.66
C SER A 162 12.06 -35.55 -4.13
N PHE A 163 11.40 -34.45 -4.47
CA PHE A 163 11.09 -34.10 -5.86
C PHE A 163 11.33 -32.63 -6.17
N VAL A 164 12.15 -32.36 -7.19
CA VAL A 164 12.40 -31.02 -7.72
C VAL A 164 12.02 -30.97 -9.20
N ASN A 165 11.22 -29.98 -9.59
CA ASN A 165 10.92 -29.65 -10.98
C ASN A 165 11.28 -28.20 -11.32
N SER A 166 11.73 -27.97 -12.56
CA SER A 166 12.19 -26.65 -13.00
C SER A 166 12.12 -26.53 -14.52
N THR A 167 11.51 -25.44 -15.00
CA THR A 167 11.52 -24.97 -16.40
C THR A 167 12.91 -24.50 -16.88
N TYR A 168 13.88 -24.43 -15.96
CA TYR A 168 15.25 -23.91 -16.03
C TYR A 168 15.38 -22.40 -15.87
N MET A 169 15.07 -21.62 -16.91
CA MET A 169 14.86 -20.17 -16.77
C MET A 169 13.36 -19.92 -16.60
N GLY A 170 12.95 -18.82 -15.95
CA GLY A 170 11.57 -18.60 -15.44
C GLY A 170 10.42 -19.26 -16.22
N PHE A 171 9.94 -18.63 -17.30
CA PHE A 171 8.88 -19.19 -18.16
C PHE A 171 9.36 -20.28 -19.15
N GLY A 172 10.52 -20.89 -18.92
CA GLY A 172 11.13 -21.89 -19.80
C GLY A 172 11.50 -21.28 -21.15
N THR A 173 11.02 -21.90 -22.23
CA THR A 173 11.19 -21.39 -23.60
C THR A 173 10.24 -20.25 -23.95
N GLY A 174 9.18 -20.05 -23.17
CA GLY A 174 8.02 -19.23 -23.56
C GLY A 174 7.13 -19.88 -24.63
N LEU A 175 7.45 -21.07 -25.13
CA LEU A 175 6.66 -21.78 -26.13
C LEU A 175 5.57 -22.61 -25.45
N ILE A 176 4.30 -22.29 -25.73
CA ILE A 176 3.12 -22.96 -25.19
C ILE A 176 2.46 -23.79 -26.30
N PRO A 177 2.36 -25.12 -26.19
CA PRO A 177 1.63 -25.96 -27.14
C PRO A 177 0.15 -25.59 -27.19
N LYS A 178 -0.42 -25.57 -28.40
CA LYS A 178 -1.76 -25.04 -28.67
C LYS A 178 -2.86 -25.71 -27.82
N ASP A 179 -3.61 -24.88 -27.09
CA ASP A 179 -4.70 -25.22 -26.17
C ASP A 179 -4.30 -26.17 -25.00
N CYS A 180 -3.00 -26.25 -24.68
CA CYS A 180 -2.50 -27.10 -23.58
C CYS A 180 -2.09 -26.37 -22.30
N GLY A 181 -1.86 -25.04 -22.35
CA GLY A 181 -1.72 -24.21 -21.14
C GLY A 181 -0.44 -24.42 -20.30
N PHE A 182 0.58 -25.12 -20.82
CA PHE A 182 1.89 -25.26 -20.17
C PHE A 182 3.02 -24.79 -21.11
N SER A 183 4.08 -24.21 -20.54
CA SER A 183 5.28 -23.81 -21.31
C SER A 183 6.30 -24.95 -21.39
N LEU A 184 7.00 -25.07 -22.52
CA LEU A 184 8.10 -26.02 -22.67
C LEU A 184 9.36 -25.54 -21.94
N GLN A 185 10.02 -26.44 -21.21
CA GLN A 185 11.29 -26.16 -20.51
C GLN A 185 12.45 -25.87 -21.47
N ASN A 186 13.41 -25.02 -21.08
CA ASN A 186 14.53 -24.59 -21.95
C ASN A 186 15.92 -25.15 -21.58
N ARG A 187 15.99 -26.25 -20.82
CA ARG A 187 17.24 -26.93 -20.41
C ARG A 187 18.11 -27.39 -21.59
N GLY A 188 17.55 -27.51 -22.79
CA GLY A 188 18.31 -27.73 -24.03
C GLY A 188 19.42 -26.70 -24.29
N ALA A 189 19.32 -25.50 -23.70
CA ALA A 189 20.37 -24.48 -23.71
C ALA A 189 21.71 -24.95 -23.11
N ASN A 190 21.72 -26.03 -22.30
CA ASN A 190 22.93 -26.61 -21.74
C ASN A 190 23.69 -27.53 -22.71
N PHE A 191 23.23 -27.73 -23.95
CA PHE A 191 24.03 -28.37 -25.01
C PHE A 191 25.03 -27.40 -25.65
N SER A 192 26.19 -27.93 -26.05
CA SER A 192 27.12 -27.22 -26.91
C SER A 192 26.72 -27.39 -28.39
N LEU A 193 26.83 -26.31 -29.16
CA LEU A 193 26.66 -26.35 -30.63
C LEU A 193 27.99 -26.57 -31.37
N ARG A 194 29.11 -26.69 -30.65
CA ARG A 194 30.44 -26.91 -31.24
C ARG A 194 30.58 -28.37 -31.67
N ARG A 195 30.64 -28.63 -32.98
CA ARG A 195 30.94 -29.96 -33.54
C ARG A 195 32.26 -30.48 -32.95
N GLY A 196 32.24 -31.69 -32.40
CA GLY A 196 33.37 -32.31 -31.70
C GLY A 196 33.39 -32.11 -30.18
N HIS A 197 32.54 -31.24 -29.62
CA HIS A 197 32.39 -31.13 -28.16
C HIS A 197 31.67 -32.36 -27.58
N VAL A 198 32.07 -32.84 -26.39
CA VAL A 198 31.48 -34.07 -25.81
C VAL A 198 29.99 -33.88 -25.51
N ASN A 199 29.64 -32.71 -24.96
CA ASN A 199 28.26 -32.23 -24.76
C ASN A 199 27.63 -31.63 -26.05
N CYS A 200 28.07 -32.04 -27.25
CA CYS A 200 27.40 -31.63 -28.49
C CYS A 200 26.04 -32.33 -28.62
N VAL A 201 25.01 -31.58 -29.02
CA VAL A 201 23.65 -32.09 -29.25
C VAL A 201 23.64 -33.28 -30.21
N ALA A 202 22.92 -34.34 -29.83
CA ALA A 202 22.70 -35.56 -30.61
C ALA A 202 21.45 -36.28 -30.09
N GLY A 203 20.82 -37.13 -30.92
CA GLY A 203 19.66 -37.93 -30.52
C GLY A 203 19.94 -38.78 -29.28
N GLY A 204 18.95 -38.89 -28.39
CA GLY A 204 19.05 -39.65 -27.13
C GLY A 204 19.97 -39.08 -26.05
N LYS A 205 20.77 -38.04 -26.31
CA LYS A 205 21.58 -37.40 -25.26
C LYS A 205 20.71 -36.56 -24.32
N ARG A 206 21.13 -36.47 -23.05
CA ARG A 206 20.62 -35.52 -22.07
C ARG A 206 21.71 -34.51 -21.68
N PRO A 207 21.43 -33.19 -21.64
CA PRO A 207 22.41 -32.19 -21.25
C PRO A 207 22.54 -32.15 -19.73
N TYR A 208 23.70 -31.72 -19.21
CA TYR A 208 23.89 -31.47 -17.77
C TYR A 208 22.79 -30.55 -17.22
N HIS A 209 22.21 -30.87 -16.05
CA HIS A 209 21.17 -30.04 -15.42
C HIS A 209 21.45 -29.75 -13.95
N THR A 210 20.93 -28.61 -13.47
CA THR A 210 21.16 -28.15 -12.10
C THR A 210 20.34 -28.89 -11.05
N ILE A 211 19.24 -29.54 -11.47
CA ILE A 211 18.28 -30.21 -10.58
C ILE A 211 18.96 -31.36 -9.83
N ILE A 212 18.85 -31.33 -8.50
CA ILE A 212 19.17 -32.42 -7.57
C ILE A 212 18.05 -32.58 -6.53
N ALA A 213 17.90 -33.77 -5.95
CA ALA A 213 16.88 -34.07 -4.95
C ALA A 213 17.39 -35.21 -4.08
N ALA A 214 17.53 -34.97 -2.78
CA ALA A 214 18.30 -35.87 -1.93
C ALA A 214 17.46 -36.55 -0.84
N LEU A 215 17.96 -37.71 -0.41
CA LEU A 215 17.44 -38.48 0.71
C LEU A 215 18.60 -38.80 1.68
N LEU A 216 18.33 -38.71 2.98
CA LEU A 216 19.26 -39.16 4.02
C LEU A 216 18.73 -40.45 4.64
N THR A 217 19.59 -41.45 4.77
CA THR A 217 19.30 -42.67 5.53
C THR A 217 20.38 -42.93 6.56
N ALA A 218 20.05 -43.69 7.62
CA ALA A 218 21.06 -44.25 8.51
C ALA A 218 21.99 -45.20 7.73
N SER A 219 23.25 -45.29 8.15
CA SER A 219 24.19 -46.27 7.61
C SER A 219 23.66 -47.70 7.78
N ALA A 220 23.72 -48.49 6.71
CA ALA A 220 23.17 -49.83 6.69
C ALA A 220 24.14 -50.83 7.34
N THR A 221 23.80 -51.35 8.52
CA THR A 221 24.37 -52.62 8.98
C THR A 221 23.80 -53.75 8.13
N GLU A 222 24.66 -54.74 7.80
CA GLU A 222 24.62 -55.60 6.59
C GLU A 222 23.35 -56.46 6.31
N SER A 223 22.25 -56.32 7.07
CA SER A 223 21.03 -57.14 6.94
C SER A 223 19.69 -56.41 7.11
N GLN A 224 19.64 -55.07 7.19
CA GLN A 224 18.37 -54.33 7.31
C GLN A 224 18.25 -53.16 6.31
N LYS A 225 17.01 -52.88 5.89
CA LYS A 225 16.66 -51.72 5.06
C LYS A 225 17.04 -50.45 5.83
N PRO A 226 17.88 -49.54 5.29
CA PRO A 226 18.39 -48.41 6.05
C PRO A 226 17.25 -47.46 6.42
N GLN A 227 17.22 -47.03 7.68
CA GLN A 227 16.18 -46.16 8.21
C GLN A 227 16.23 -44.79 7.52
N LEU A 228 15.10 -44.31 6.99
CA LEU A 228 14.98 -42.94 6.48
C LEU A 228 15.20 -41.94 7.63
N LEU A 229 16.05 -40.94 7.40
CA LEU A 229 16.31 -39.85 8.35
C LEU A 229 15.71 -38.52 7.89
N ALA A 230 15.82 -38.18 6.59
CA ALA A 230 15.23 -36.96 6.03
C ALA A 230 15.10 -37.04 4.50
N ALA A 231 14.29 -36.14 3.93
CA ALA A 231 14.31 -35.76 2.52
C ALA A 231 14.67 -34.27 2.43
N LEU A 232 15.62 -33.91 1.56
CA LEU A 232 16.08 -32.52 1.42
C LEU A 232 16.27 -32.10 -0.03
N GLY A 233 16.05 -30.82 -0.27
CA GLY A 233 16.09 -30.16 -1.57
C GLY A 233 16.30 -28.67 -1.38
N VAL A 234 17.13 -28.04 -2.22
CA VAL A 234 17.42 -26.60 -2.17
C VAL A 234 17.16 -25.97 -3.53
N MET A 235 16.61 -24.76 -3.52
CA MET A 235 16.31 -23.97 -4.73
C MET A 235 17.54 -23.16 -5.19
N GLY A 236 17.55 -22.74 -6.47
CA GLY A 236 18.61 -21.89 -7.02
C GLY A 236 19.79 -22.63 -7.67
N ALA A 237 19.90 -22.49 -8.99
CA ALA A 237 20.97 -22.95 -9.90
C ALA A 237 22.14 -23.77 -9.30
N LEU A 238 23.28 -23.15 -9.02
CA LEU A 238 24.47 -23.80 -8.42
C LEU A 238 24.41 -23.85 -6.89
N MET A 239 23.43 -23.19 -6.28
CA MET A 239 23.24 -23.18 -4.84
C MET A 239 22.69 -24.52 -4.34
N GLN A 240 21.96 -25.29 -5.16
CA GLN A 240 21.40 -26.59 -4.75
C GLN A 240 22.49 -27.50 -4.14
N THR A 241 23.58 -27.73 -4.89
CA THR A 241 24.73 -28.54 -4.46
C THR A 241 25.39 -28.00 -3.19
N GLN A 242 25.57 -26.69 -3.11
CA GLN A 242 26.25 -26.02 -1.98
C GLN A 242 25.36 -26.02 -0.72
N GLY A 243 24.05 -25.88 -0.88
CA GLY A 243 23.06 -25.88 0.19
C GLY A 243 22.83 -27.26 0.78
N HIS A 244 22.75 -28.31 -0.05
CA HIS A 244 22.63 -29.70 0.44
C HIS A 244 23.78 -30.03 1.41
N VAL A 245 25.02 -29.67 1.06
CA VAL A 245 26.18 -29.88 1.93
C VAL A 245 26.17 -28.96 3.14
N GLN A 246 25.88 -27.66 2.99
CA GLN A 246 25.80 -26.73 4.13
C GLN A 246 24.78 -27.17 5.19
N VAL A 247 23.57 -27.54 4.79
CA VAL A 247 22.53 -28.04 5.71
C VAL A 247 22.97 -29.34 6.40
N LEU A 248 23.59 -30.27 5.66
CA LEU A 248 24.08 -31.53 6.22
C LEU A 248 25.21 -31.32 7.24
N LEU A 249 26.16 -30.40 6.98
CA LEU A 249 27.19 -30.04 7.94
C LEU A 249 26.60 -29.33 9.17
N ASN A 250 25.66 -28.40 8.98
CA ASN A 250 24.97 -27.73 10.07
C ASN A 250 24.32 -28.73 11.05
N MET A 251 23.66 -29.76 10.51
CA MET A 251 23.08 -30.82 11.34
C MET A 251 24.12 -31.75 11.99
N LEU A 252 25.14 -32.21 11.25
CA LEU A 252 26.03 -33.30 11.70
C LEU A 252 27.33 -32.84 12.39
N GLU A 253 27.82 -31.64 12.10
CA GLU A 253 29.03 -31.07 12.71
C GLU A 253 28.72 -30.04 13.78
N PHE A 254 27.76 -29.15 13.50
CA PHE A 254 27.40 -28.06 14.41
C PHE A 254 26.24 -28.42 15.36
N GLY A 255 25.67 -29.63 15.22
CA GLY A 255 24.62 -30.15 16.11
C GLY A 255 23.29 -29.40 16.01
N MET A 256 23.08 -28.65 14.92
CA MET A 256 21.87 -27.86 14.70
C MET A 256 20.68 -28.78 14.40
N ASN A 257 19.49 -28.42 14.87
CA ASN A 257 18.27 -29.08 14.41
C ASN A 257 17.98 -28.70 12.94
N PRO A 258 17.10 -29.42 12.21
CA PRO A 258 16.84 -29.16 10.79
C PRO A 258 16.42 -27.72 10.48
N GLN A 259 15.64 -27.08 11.35
CA GLN A 259 15.21 -25.69 11.18
C GLN A 259 16.39 -24.73 11.30
N GLN A 260 17.14 -24.83 12.40
CA GLN A 260 18.38 -24.06 12.62
C GLN A 260 19.40 -24.25 11.49
N ALA A 261 19.50 -25.47 10.93
CA ALA A 261 20.40 -25.79 9.84
C ALA A 261 20.00 -25.16 8.49
N LEU A 262 18.71 -24.92 8.27
CA LEU A 262 18.16 -24.22 7.11
C LEU A 262 18.20 -22.70 7.25
N ASP A 263 18.00 -22.19 8.47
CA ASP A 263 17.98 -20.76 8.81
C ASP A 263 19.38 -20.14 8.91
N ALA A 264 20.40 -20.96 9.16
CA ALA A 264 21.78 -20.51 9.29
C ALA A 264 22.30 -19.75 8.05
N PRO A 265 23.03 -18.62 8.22
CA PRO A 265 23.53 -17.80 7.11
C PRO A 265 24.35 -18.59 6.10
N ARG A 266 24.00 -18.44 4.83
CA ARG A 266 24.55 -19.27 3.75
C ARG A 266 25.69 -18.57 3.02
N VAL A 267 26.54 -19.40 2.43
CA VAL A 267 27.61 -19.00 1.52
C VAL A 267 27.28 -19.52 0.13
N ASN A 268 27.20 -18.61 -0.84
CA ASN A 268 27.07 -18.97 -2.25
C ASN A 268 28.31 -18.52 -3.04
N VAL A 269 28.93 -19.46 -3.75
CA VAL A 269 30.01 -19.21 -4.69
C VAL A 269 29.45 -19.20 -6.11
N GLU A 270 29.56 -18.07 -6.80
CA GLU A 270 29.08 -17.89 -8.18
C GLU A 270 30.23 -17.54 -9.14
N TYR A 271 30.08 -17.96 -10.40
CA TYR A 271 31.00 -17.67 -11.49
C TYR A 271 30.30 -16.86 -12.58
N ASP A 272 30.80 -15.64 -12.82
CA ASP A 272 30.24 -14.75 -13.85
C ASP A 272 30.87 -15.06 -15.22
N GLN A 273 30.03 -15.58 -16.12
CA GLN A 273 30.44 -15.93 -17.48
C GLN A 273 30.84 -14.73 -18.35
N LYS A 274 30.46 -13.50 -17.97
CA LYS A 274 30.79 -12.27 -18.72
C LYS A 274 32.15 -11.69 -18.33
N THR A 275 32.55 -11.85 -17.08
CA THR A 275 33.82 -11.32 -16.55
C THR A 275 34.91 -12.38 -16.39
N ASP A 276 34.57 -13.67 -16.50
CA ASP A 276 35.47 -14.81 -16.26
C ASP A 276 36.02 -14.86 -14.83
N GLU A 277 35.27 -14.29 -13.88
CA GLU A 277 35.65 -14.18 -12.47
C GLU A 277 34.73 -14.97 -11.54
N TRP A 278 35.31 -15.39 -10.41
CA TRP A 278 34.60 -16.04 -9.31
C TRP A 278 34.29 -15.02 -8.20
N SER A 279 33.08 -15.10 -7.64
CA SER A 279 32.63 -14.23 -6.55
C SER A 279 32.03 -15.03 -5.40
N VAL A 280 32.24 -14.55 -4.17
CA VAL A 280 31.62 -15.09 -2.95
C VAL A 280 30.54 -14.13 -2.51
N HIS A 281 29.37 -14.68 -2.17
CA HIS A 281 28.25 -13.96 -1.63
C HIS A 281 27.96 -14.54 -0.25
N LEU A 282 28.02 -13.67 0.75
CA LEU A 282 27.82 -14.00 2.16
C LEU A 282 26.51 -13.34 2.60
N GLU A 283 25.54 -14.16 3.02
CA GLU A 283 24.27 -13.67 3.56
C GLU A 283 24.49 -12.82 4.83
N GLU A 284 23.49 -12.00 5.15
CA GLU A 284 23.41 -11.27 6.41
C GLU A 284 23.42 -12.25 7.59
N GLY A 285 24.13 -11.91 8.68
CA GLY A 285 24.41 -12.82 9.79
C GLY A 285 25.77 -13.53 9.76
N VAL A 286 26.55 -13.42 8.67
CA VAL A 286 28.00 -13.72 8.70
C VAL A 286 28.76 -12.52 9.29
N ASP A 287 29.73 -12.75 10.19
CA ASP A 287 30.51 -11.67 10.81
C ASP A 287 31.36 -10.86 9.80
N GLN A 288 31.45 -9.54 10.02
CA GLN A 288 32.22 -8.63 9.17
C GLN A 288 33.69 -9.03 9.06
N GLU A 289 34.29 -9.51 10.15
CA GLU A 289 35.70 -9.90 10.21
C GLU A 289 36.03 -11.02 9.21
N VAL A 290 35.10 -11.98 9.03
CA VAL A 290 35.22 -13.08 8.07
C VAL A 290 35.18 -12.54 6.63
N ALA A 291 34.26 -11.62 6.34
CA ALA A 291 34.16 -10.99 5.03
C ALA A 291 35.40 -10.15 4.68
N GLU A 292 36.02 -9.49 5.66
CA GLU A 292 37.27 -8.75 5.48
C GLU A 292 38.50 -9.66 5.30
N GLU A 293 38.61 -10.74 6.06
CA GLU A 293 39.72 -11.70 5.92
C GLU A 293 39.69 -12.40 4.54
N LEU A 294 38.51 -12.77 4.04
CA LEU A 294 38.37 -13.32 2.70
C LEU A 294 38.78 -12.31 1.60
N LYS A 295 38.47 -11.01 1.79
CA LYS A 295 38.96 -9.93 0.91
C LYS A 295 40.48 -9.78 0.99
N ARG A 296 41.11 -9.85 2.18
CA ARG A 296 42.58 -9.82 2.34
C ARG A 296 43.27 -10.97 1.59
N ARG A 297 42.63 -12.14 1.50
CA ARG A 297 43.11 -13.32 0.75
C ARG A 297 42.90 -13.20 -0.77
N GLY A 298 42.47 -12.05 -1.28
CA GLY A 298 42.30 -11.78 -2.71
C GLY A 298 41.00 -12.30 -3.31
N GLN A 299 40.00 -12.65 -2.48
CA GLN A 299 38.70 -13.10 -2.97
C GLN A 299 37.75 -11.91 -3.20
N LYS A 300 36.94 -12.00 -4.25
CA LYS A 300 35.90 -11.01 -4.57
C LYS A 300 34.64 -11.30 -3.76
N VAL A 301 34.53 -10.68 -2.58
CA VAL A 301 33.47 -10.93 -1.59
C VAL A 301 32.44 -9.81 -1.55
N ASN A 302 31.17 -10.17 -1.71
CA ASN A 302 30.03 -9.32 -1.45
C ASN A 302 29.47 -9.63 -0.05
N TRP A 303 29.36 -8.62 0.80
CA TRP A 303 28.85 -8.68 2.17
C TRP A 303 28.55 -7.24 2.70
N PRO A 304 27.50 -7.04 3.52
CA PRO A 304 26.40 -7.98 3.76
C PRO A 304 25.52 -8.05 2.52
N VAL A 305 25.11 -9.25 2.13
CA VAL A 305 24.20 -9.42 0.99
C VAL A 305 22.76 -9.46 1.52
N THR A 306 22.22 -8.28 1.83
CA THR A 306 20.83 -8.06 2.30
C THR A 306 19.77 -8.47 1.26
N ALA A 307 20.18 -8.68 0.01
CA ALA A 307 19.44 -9.44 -0.99
C ALA A 307 20.42 -10.15 -1.94
N ALA A 308 20.48 -11.48 -1.88
CA ALA A 308 21.23 -12.29 -2.83
C ALA A 308 20.27 -12.68 -3.99
N LEU A 309 20.55 -12.43 -5.28
CA LEU A 309 21.84 -12.10 -5.87
C LEU A 309 21.67 -11.52 -7.30
N THR A 310 21.70 -10.17 -7.46
CA THR A 310 22.11 -9.45 -8.70
C THR A 310 22.39 -7.97 -8.37
N LEU A 311 23.58 -7.46 -8.72
CA LEU A 311 24.13 -6.11 -8.43
C LEU A 311 24.00 -5.16 -9.67
N PRO A 312 24.36 -3.82 -9.65
CA PRO A 312 25.18 -3.06 -8.67
C PRO A 312 24.87 -1.55 -8.38
N SER A 313 25.64 -0.98 -7.42
CA SER A 313 26.24 0.41 -7.40
C SER A 313 25.59 1.53 -6.49
N PRO A 314 26.32 2.60 -6.05
CA PRO A 314 26.42 2.97 -4.62
C PRO A 314 26.30 4.51 -4.30
N PRO A 315 27.00 5.08 -3.28
CA PRO A 315 26.56 5.35 -1.90
C PRO A 315 26.14 6.82 -1.62
N THR A 316 25.64 7.14 -0.42
CA THR A 316 25.45 8.56 0.00
C THR A 316 25.77 8.81 1.48
N VAL A 317 26.22 10.04 1.77
CA VAL A 317 26.85 10.50 3.02
C VAL A 317 25.82 11.08 4.00
N PHE A 318 25.99 10.80 5.30
CA PHE A 318 25.23 11.45 6.38
C PHE A 318 25.55 12.94 6.54
N SER A 319 24.52 13.79 6.59
CA SER A 319 24.59 15.08 7.29
C SER A 319 23.21 15.50 7.82
N ARG A 320 23.21 16.35 8.86
CA ARG A 320 22.06 16.53 9.78
C ARG A 320 20.90 17.34 9.17
N VAL A 321 19.68 16.89 9.45
CA VAL A 321 18.46 17.70 9.33
C VAL A 321 18.43 18.79 10.40
N SER A 322 18.04 19.99 10.00
CA SER A 322 17.51 21.02 10.91
C SER A 322 16.24 21.62 10.29
N SER A 323 15.16 21.59 11.07
CA SER A 323 13.90 22.32 10.81
C SER A 323 14.06 23.78 11.29
N PRO A 324 13.10 24.72 11.07
CA PRO A 324 11.72 24.55 10.57
C PRO A 324 11.27 25.64 9.55
N HIS A 325 10.02 25.59 9.06
CA HIS A 325 8.99 26.62 9.35
C HIS A 325 7.69 26.52 8.53
N SER A 326 6.65 27.16 9.08
CA SER A 326 5.23 27.07 8.74
C SER A 326 4.72 28.11 7.72
N SER A 327 3.47 27.94 7.30
CA SER A 327 2.76 28.69 6.24
C SER A 327 2.81 30.23 6.37
N PRO A 328 3.27 30.99 5.34
CA PRO A 328 3.61 32.42 5.49
C PRO A 328 2.52 33.44 5.05
N LEU A 329 1.48 33.04 4.32
CA LEU A 329 0.76 33.97 3.41
C LEU A 329 -0.14 35.05 4.07
N LEU A 330 -0.58 34.87 5.32
CA LEU A 330 -1.49 35.82 6.00
C LEU A 330 -0.76 36.76 6.96
N CYS A 331 0.26 36.27 7.69
CA CYS A 331 1.18 37.16 8.41
C CYS A 331 1.97 38.07 7.46
N SER A 332 2.34 37.58 6.27
CA SER A 332 3.03 38.42 5.27
C SER A 332 2.14 39.55 4.74
N LEU A 333 0.81 39.38 4.67
CA LEU A 333 -0.10 40.44 4.25
C LEU A 333 -0.21 41.55 5.30
N GLN A 334 -0.40 41.19 6.58
CA GLN A 334 -0.44 42.18 7.66
C GLN A 334 0.91 42.91 7.83
N LEU A 335 2.03 42.17 7.74
CA LEU A 335 3.37 42.73 7.81
C LEU A 335 3.67 43.66 6.62
N SER A 336 3.29 43.29 5.39
CA SER A 336 3.52 44.13 4.20
C SER A 336 2.64 45.38 4.18
N LEU A 337 1.37 45.29 4.60
CA LEU A 337 0.50 46.46 4.79
C LEU A 337 1.04 47.42 5.87
N GLY A 338 1.50 46.89 7.01
CA GLY A 338 2.11 47.69 8.07
C GLY A 338 3.40 48.38 7.62
N LEU A 339 4.26 47.68 6.88
CA LEU A 339 5.49 48.24 6.29
C LEU A 339 5.20 49.29 5.20
N ALA A 340 4.08 49.19 4.48
CA ALA A 340 3.66 50.20 3.50
C ALA A 340 3.05 51.46 4.16
N LEU A 341 2.32 51.31 5.27
CA LEU A 341 1.73 52.43 6.01
C LEU A 341 2.75 53.31 6.74
N LEU A 342 3.85 52.73 7.25
CA LEU A 342 4.87 53.47 7.99
C LEU A 342 5.50 54.64 7.20
N PRO A 343 6.01 54.49 5.96
CA PRO A 343 6.57 55.60 5.19
C PRO A 343 5.51 56.63 4.79
N LEU A 344 4.26 56.22 4.54
CA LEU A 344 3.16 57.13 4.21
C LEU A 344 2.86 58.07 5.39
N ALA A 345 2.68 57.51 6.59
CA ALA A 345 2.46 58.28 7.82
C ALA A 345 3.62 59.25 8.11
N LEU A 346 4.87 58.82 7.88
CA LEU A 346 6.04 59.69 8.01
C LEU A 346 6.06 60.83 6.97
N CYS A 347 5.70 60.55 5.71
CA CYS A 347 5.53 61.58 4.69
C CYS A 347 4.39 62.57 5.04
N CYS A 348 3.27 62.09 5.58
CA CYS A 348 2.19 62.92 6.12
C CYS A 348 2.68 63.83 7.26
N ILE A 349 3.46 63.31 8.21
CA ILE A 349 4.04 64.13 9.29
C ILE A 349 4.98 65.21 8.72
N LEU A 350 5.87 64.85 7.81
CA LEU A 350 6.80 65.78 7.18
C LEU A 350 6.09 66.88 6.37
N ALA A 351 5.07 66.54 5.59
CA ALA A 351 4.30 67.51 4.82
C ALA A 351 3.52 68.49 5.71
N ASN A 352 2.96 68.02 6.83
CA ASN A 352 2.31 68.90 7.81
C ASN A 352 3.32 69.80 8.57
N LEU A 353 4.52 69.30 8.86
CA LEU A 353 5.59 70.13 9.41
C LEU A 353 6.04 71.22 8.41
N LEU A 354 6.14 70.90 7.12
CA LEU A 354 6.51 71.88 6.07
C LEU A 354 5.43 72.96 5.82
N LEU A 355 4.16 72.71 6.18
CA LEU A 355 3.11 73.73 6.19
C LEU A 355 3.25 74.75 7.32
N LEU A 356 3.93 74.41 8.42
CA LEU A 356 4.23 75.34 9.52
C LEU A 356 5.38 76.30 9.17
N PHE A 357 6.31 75.87 8.32
CA PHE A 357 7.51 76.64 7.91
C PHE A 357 7.44 77.03 6.42
N PRO A 358 6.59 78.00 6.02
CA PRO A 358 6.55 78.46 4.64
C PRO A 358 7.93 78.94 4.19
N MET A 359 8.45 78.32 3.12
CA MET A 359 9.81 78.56 2.59
C MET A 359 10.96 78.31 3.60
N GLY A 360 10.70 77.63 4.73
CA GLY A 360 11.70 77.37 5.77
C GLY A 360 11.96 78.53 6.75
N GLU A 361 11.21 79.64 6.67
CA GLU A 361 11.41 80.81 7.53
C GLU A 361 10.54 80.76 8.81
N ILE A 362 11.17 80.90 9.98
CA ILE A 362 10.49 80.80 11.29
C ILE A 362 9.73 82.10 11.66
N HIS A 363 10.02 83.21 10.98
CA HIS A 363 9.51 84.55 11.33
C HIS A 363 7.98 84.67 11.33
N TYR A 364 7.29 83.92 10.46
CA TYR A 364 5.82 83.96 10.33
C TYR A 364 5.08 83.23 11.46
N ILE A 365 5.72 82.26 12.13
CA ILE A 365 5.17 81.59 13.32
C ILE A 365 5.15 82.56 14.50
N GLN A 366 6.23 83.31 14.71
CA GLN A 366 6.36 84.23 15.85
C GLN A 366 5.41 85.44 15.80
N GLN A 367 4.79 85.71 14.65
CA GLN A 367 3.85 86.83 14.46
C GLN A 367 2.38 86.39 14.37
N ASP A 368 2.11 85.09 14.54
CA ASP A 368 0.77 84.48 14.48
C ASP A 368 0.02 84.75 13.16
N ARG A 369 0.73 84.65 12.03
CA ARG A 369 0.23 84.99 10.68
C ARG A 369 0.04 83.77 9.76
N LEU A 370 -0.08 82.59 10.35
CA LEU A 370 -0.41 81.34 9.65
C LEU A 370 -1.93 81.15 9.60
N ALA A 371 -2.41 80.49 8.55
CA ALA A 371 -3.83 80.21 8.41
C ALA A 371 -4.35 79.43 9.63
N SER A 372 -5.48 79.87 10.19
CA SER A 372 -5.97 79.43 11.52
C SER A 372 -6.24 77.93 11.62
N TYR A 373 -6.51 77.28 10.48
CA TYR A 373 -6.71 75.82 10.39
C TYR A 373 -5.40 75.01 10.41
N ILE A 374 -4.25 75.63 10.16
CA ILE A 374 -2.92 75.03 10.37
C ILE A 374 -2.66 74.87 11.88
N TRP A 375 -3.03 75.88 12.68
CA TRP A 375 -2.92 75.85 14.14
C TRP A 375 -3.86 74.82 14.80
N TYR A 376 -5.00 74.48 14.19
CA TYR A 376 -5.95 73.46 14.67
C TYR A 376 -5.45 72.01 14.41
N PHE A 377 -4.18 71.73 14.77
CA PHE A 377 -3.50 70.44 14.57
C PHE A 377 -3.73 69.86 13.16
N GLY A 378 -3.67 70.74 12.14
CA GLY A 378 -3.99 70.40 10.76
C GLY A 378 -3.17 69.22 10.26
N GLY A 379 -3.84 68.09 10.01
CA GLY A 379 -3.26 66.82 9.54
C GLY A 379 -2.31 66.09 10.51
N LEU A 380 -1.52 66.79 11.33
CA LEU A 380 -0.41 66.21 12.08
C LEU A 380 -0.87 65.24 13.19
N GLY A 381 -1.95 65.59 13.91
CA GLY A 381 -2.61 64.67 14.85
C GLY A 381 -3.45 63.61 14.14
N GLY A 382 -4.12 63.99 13.05
CA GLY A 382 -5.07 63.15 12.30
C GLY A 382 -4.43 62.10 11.40
N GLY A 383 -3.82 62.52 10.28
CA GLY A 383 -3.19 61.62 9.30
C GLY A 383 -1.76 61.23 9.66
N GLY A 384 -1.06 62.02 10.48
CA GLY A 384 0.30 61.68 10.90
C GLY A 384 0.32 60.70 12.08
N LEU A 385 0.02 61.22 13.26
CA LEU A 385 0.31 60.53 14.53
C LEU A 385 -0.64 59.37 14.83
N LEU A 386 -1.93 59.48 14.48
CA LEU A 386 -2.88 58.37 14.60
C LEU A 386 -2.62 57.23 13.60
N MET A 387 -2.00 57.50 12.43
CA MET A 387 -1.67 56.46 11.43
C MET A 387 -0.45 55.61 11.82
N LEU A 388 0.42 56.10 12.71
CA LEU A 388 1.50 55.29 13.28
C LEU A 388 0.96 54.15 14.16
N VAL A 389 -0.22 54.31 14.79
CA VAL A 389 -0.85 53.28 15.62
C VAL A 389 -1.17 52.00 14.83
N PRO A 390 -1.97 52.03 13.73
CA PRO A 390 -2.18 50.84 12.90
C PRO A 390 -0.91 50.34 12.24
N ALA A 391 0.00 51.21 11.78
CA ALA A 391 1.25 50.76 11.17
C ALA A 391 2.08 49.89 12.13
N VAL A 392 2.26 50.33 13.40
CA VAL A 392 2.97 49.55 14.41
C VAL A 392 2.20 48.29 14.81
N VAL A 393 0.88 48.38 15.00
CA VAL A 393 0.04 47.21 15.37
C VAL A 393 0.07 46.12 14.29
N PHE A 394 0.01 46.47 13.01
CA PHE A 394 0.08 45.48 11.93
C PHE A 394 1.47 44.85 11.79
N ILE A 395 2.55 45.61 12.01
CA ILE A 395 3.93 45.09 12.03
C ILE A 395 4.16 44.14 13.22
N THR A 396 3.60 44.42 14.40
CA THR A 396 3.77 43.55 15.58
C THR A 396 2.95 42.27 15.46
N LEU A 397 1.70 42.35 14.97
CA LEU A 397 0.86 41.18 14.68
C LEU A 397 1.52 40.23 13.67
N GLY A 398 2.14 40.77 12.62
CA GLY A 398 2.83 39.97 11.59
C GLY A 398 4.07 39.20 12.04
N LYS A 399 4.50 39.30 13.32
CA LYS A 399 5.74 38.69 13.85
C LYS A 399 5.53 37.58 14.90
N CYS A 400 4.30 37.30 15.34
CA CYS A 400 4.06 36.35 16.43
C CYS A 400 3.89 34.89 15.94
N SER A 401 4.58 33.96 16.61
CA SER A 401 4.52 32.50 16.36
C SER A 401 3.98 31.70 17.56
N CYS A 402 3.24 32.35 18.48
CA CYS A 402 2.81 31.74 19.75
C CYS A 402 1.29 31.95 19.98
N CYS A 403 0.56 30.85 20.15
CA CYS A 403 -0.89 30.86 20.36
C CYS A 403 -1.28 31.17 21.82
N TRP A 404 -1.31 32.44 22.22
CA TRP A 404 -1.93 32.88 23.49
C TRP A 404 -2.82 34.11 23.27
N ASN A 405 -4.11 34.01 23.64
CA ASN A 405 -5.16 35.03 23.57
C ASN A 405 -5.45 35.71 22.20
N GLU A 406 -5.79 34.90 21.19
CA GLU A 406 -6.20 35.39 19.85
C GLU A 406 -7.37 36.40 19.88
N SER A 407 -8.38 36.22 20.74
CA SER A 407 -9.58 37.09 20.77
C SER A 407 -9.28 38.56 21.09
N LEU A 408 -8.27 38.84 21.92
CA LEU A 408 -7.86 40.20 22.24
C LEU A 408 -7.10 40.84 21.07
N MET A 409 -6.26 40.05 20.39
CA MET A 409 -5.43 40.52 19.27
C MET A 409 -6.25 40.75 17.99
N MET A 410 -7.25 39.91 17.71
CA MET A 410 -8.15 40.06 16.57
C MET A 410 -8.97 41.36 16.67
N CYS A 411 -9.58 41.62 17.84
CA CYS A 411 -10.23 42.90 18.12
C CYS A 411 -9.26 44.09 18.02
N GLY A 412 -8.02 43.94 18.50
CA GLY A 412 -6.97 44.97 18.37
C GLY A 412 -6.68 45.36 16.91
N SER A 413 -6.64 44.40 15.99
CA SER A 413 -6.40 44.67 14.56
C SER A 413 -7.53 45.46 13.90
N VAL A 414 -8.79 45.13 14.24
CA VAL A 414 -10.00 45.81 13.72
C VAL A 414 -10.10 47.22 14.31
N LEU A 415 -9.88 47.38 15.62
CA LEU A 415 -9.86 48.68 16.28
C LEU A 415 -8.76 49.59 15.72
N ALA A 416 -7.56 49.06 15.48
CA ALA A 416 -6.47 49.82 14.87
C ALA A 416 -6.81 50.26 13.43
N ALA A 417 -7.43 49.40 12.62
CA ALA A 417 -7.88 49.76 11.28
C ALA A 417 -8.95 50.88 11.29
N VAL A 418 -9.89 50.84 12.25
CA VAL A 418 -10.88 51.91 12.44
C VAL A 418 -10.23 53.23 12.86
N VAL A 419 -9.24 53.21 13.76
CA VAL A 419 -8.46 54.40 14.14
C VAL A 419 -7.74 55.00 12.92
N GLY A 420 -7.17 54.16 12.05
CA GLY A 420 -6.55 54.60 10.80
C GLY A 420 -7.54 55.24 9.80
N LEU A 421 -8.74 54.68 9.65
CA LEU A 421 -9.79 55.27 8.80
C LEU A 421 -10.26 56.64 9.32
N VAL A 422 -10.37 56.80 10.64
CA VAL A 422 -10.73 58.10 11.25
C VAL A 422 -9.59 59.12 11.06
N GLY A 423 -8.33 58.72 11.26
CA GLY A 423 -7.17 59.59 11.10
C GLY A 423 -6.97 60.10 9.67
N SER A 424 -6.94 59.17 8.70
CA SER A 424 -6.84 59.48 7.27
C SER A 424 -8.05 60.28 6.75
N GLY A 425 -9.28 59.91 7.15
CA GLY A 425 -10.49 60.65 6.82
C GLY A 425 -10.49 62.09 7.34
N TYR A 426 -10.06 62.32 8.59
CA TYR A 426 -9.88 63.66 9.15
C TYR A 426 -8.83 64.47 8.37
N CYS A 427 -7.69 63.86 8.04
CA CYS A 427 -6.64 64.49 7.25
C CYS A 427 -7.14 64.95 5.87
N PHE A 428 -7.90 64.09 5.19
CA PHE A 428 -8.48 64.38 3.88
C PHE A 428 -9.48 65.56 3.95
N VAL A 429 -10.41 65.54 4.91
CA VAL A 429 -11.42 66.61 5.07
C VAL A 429 -10.78 67.95 5.41
N ILE A 430 -9.82 67.99 6.36
CA ILE A 430 -9.16 69.24 6.76
C ILE A 430 -8.26 69.79 5.66
N SER A 431 -7.50 68.93 4.96
CA SER A 431 -6.68 69.36 3.82
C SER A 431 -7.53 69.92 2.68
N GLY A 432 -8.66 69.26 2.38
CA GLY A 432 -9.63 69.74 1.39
C GLY A 432 -10.27 71.07 1.77
N PHE A 433 -10.73 71.23 3.01
CA PHE A 433 -11.32 72.50 3.48
C PHE A 433 -10.31 73.65 3.47
N THR A 434 -9.07 73.40 3.90
CA THR A 434 -7.98 74.39 3.87
C THR A 434 -7.65 74.80 2.43
N LEU A 435 -7.69 73.86 1.47
CA LEU A 435 -7.52 74.13 0.04
C LEU A 435 -8.68 74.95 -0.55
N LEU A 436 -9.91 74.80 -0.06
CA LEU A 436 -11.06 75.60 -0.51
C LEU A 436 -11.02 77.05 0.00
N GLN A 437 -10.55 77.26 1.23
CA GLN A 437 -10.45 78.58 1.85
C GLN A 437 -9.22 79.38 1.37
N GLY A 438 -8.13 78.67 1.07
CA GLY A 438 -6.87 79.25 0.60
C GLY A 438 -5.97 79.83 1.70
N PRO A 439 -4.72 80.18 1.35
CA PRO A 439 -3.74 80.68 2.31
C PRO A 439 -4.06 82.10 2.79
N GLN A 440 -3.69 82.39 4.03
CA GLN A 440 -3.59 83.77 4.52
C GLN A 440 -2.32 84.40 3.93
N CYS A 441 -2.43 85.61 3.38
CA CYS A 441 -1.28 86.31 2.80
C CYS A 441 -1.42 87.82 2.91
N PHE A 442 -0.31 88.55 2.71
CA PHE A 442 -0.35 90.00 2.66
C PHE A 442 -0.84 90.49 1.30
N THR A 443 -1.92 91.27 1.33
CA THR A 443 -2.52 91.93 0.17
C THR A 443 -2.33 93.45 0.29
N ALA A 444 -2.65 94.20 -0.77
CA ALA A 444 -2.61 95.67 -0.75
C ALA A 444 -3.53 96.34 0.31
N ARG A 445 -4.39 95.59 1.00
CA ARG A 445 -5.27 96.06 2.09
C ARG A 445 -4.90 95.49 3.47
N GLY A 446 -3.75 94.82 3.59
CA GLY A 446 -3.32 94.12 4.81
C GLY A 446 -3.38 92.60 4.71
N TRP A 447 -3.18 91.94 5.85
CA TRP A 447 -3.28 90.48 5.98
C TRP A 447 -4.74 90.03 5.95
N SER A 448 -5.09 89.16 5.00
CA SER A 448 -6.44 88.62 4.84
C SER A 448 -6.42 87.25 4.15
N TYR A 449 -7.59 86.64 3.96
CA TYR A 449 -7.79 85.44 3.14
C TYR A 449 -8.44 85.86 1.80
N PRO A 450 -7.67 86.26 0.78
CA PRO A 450 -8.22 86.84 -0.46
C PRO A 450 -9.02 85.87 -1.34
N PHE A 451 -9.08 84.59 -0.98
CA PHE A 451 -9.73 83.52 -1.74
C PHE A 451 -10.89 82.82 -1.01
N ALA A 452 -11.16 83.15 0.27
CA ALA A 452 -12.17 82.48 1.07
C ALA A 452 -13.57 82.56 0.44
N ASP A 453 -13.93 83.73 -0.10
CA ASP A 453 -15.22 84.00 -0.76
C ASP A 453 -15.39 83.25 -2.10
N GLN A 454 -14.32 82.66 -2.64
CA GLN A 454 -14.29 82.04 -3.96
C GLN A 454 -14.50 80.53 -3.96
N GLY A 455 -14.54 79.88 -2.79
CA GLY A 455 -14.83 78.44 -2.65
C GLY A 455 -13.93 77.56 -3.53
N GLY A 456 -12.61 77.77 -3.48
CA GLY A 456 -11.62 77.01 -4.26
C GLY A 456 -11.49 77.38 -5.76
N ARG A 457 -12.31 78.29 -6.33
CA ARG A 457 -12.19 78.67 -7.76
C ARG A 457 -10.81 79.22 -8.15
N TYR A 458 -10.06 79.77 -7.21
CA TYR A 458 -8.69 80.26 -7.41
C TYR A 458 -7.71 79.17 -7.86
N LEU A 459 -7.99 77.89 -7.57
CA LEU A 459 -7.17 76.74 -7.97
C LEU A 459 -7.16 76.54 -9.49
N LEU A 460 -8.25 76.92 -10.17
CA LEU A 460 -8.40 76.81 -11.62
C LEU A 460 -7.96 78.08 -12.38
N GLN A 461 -7.50 79.11 -11.66
CA GLN A 461 -7.14 80.41 -12.22
C GLN A 461 -5.79 80.90 -11.64
N PRO A 462 -4.64 80.35 -12.10
CA PRO A 462 -3.31 80.67 -11.56
C PRO A 462 -2.96 82.17 -11.59
N GLU A 463 -3.50 82.93 -12.54
CA GLU A 463 -3.29 84.39 -12.60
C GLU A 463 -3.77 85.11 -11.33
N THR A 464 -4.76 84.57 -10.63
CA THR A 464 -5.28 85.15 -9.37
C THR A 464 -4.31 85.03 -8.20
N TRP A 465 -3.30 84.16 -8.27
CA TRP A 465 -2.32 83.92 -7.21
C TRP A 465 -1.40 85.13 -7.00
N SER A 466 -1.26 85.98 -8.02
CA SER A 466 -0.55 87.28 -7.98
C SER A 466 -1.09 88.28 -6.95
N ARG A 467 -2.28 88.04 -6.38
CA ARG A 467 -2.88 88.86 -5.31
C ARG A 467 -2.14 88.75 -3.96
N CYS A 468 -1.38 87.68 -3.75
CA CYS A 468 -0.55 87.50 -2.55
C CYS A 468 0.85 88.05 -2.80
N VAL A 469 1.23 89.11 -2.09
CA VAL A 469 2.52 89.80 -2.27
C VAL A 469 3.61 89.20 -1.37
N GLN A 470 3.25 88.81 -0.13
CA GLN A 470 4.14 88.14 0.81
C GLN A 470 3.38 87.04 1.59
N PRO A 471 3.99 85.87 1.85
CA PRO A 471 5.28 85.39 1.35
C PRO A 471 5.26 85.08 -0.17
N LEU A 472 6.43 85.13 -0.81
CA LEU A 472 6.59 84.78 -2.24
C LEU A 472 6.21 83.31 -2.49
N ARG A 473 5.40 83.06 -3.53
CA ARG A 473 4.90 81.73 -3.94
C ARG A 473 4.13 80.94 -2.87
N ILE A 474 3.62 81.61 -1.82
CA ILE A 474 2.86 80.95 -0.73
C ILE A 474 1.65 80.14 -1.23
N VAL A 475 0.97 80.60 -2.29
CA VAL A 475 -0.18 79.90 -2.87
C VAL A 475 0.25 78.56 -3.49
N GLU A 476 1.34 78.55 -4.24
CA GLU A 476 1.89 77.35 -4.88
C GLU A 476 2.43 76.36 -3.84
N TRP A 477 3.13 76.86 -2.80
CA TRP A 477 3.63 76.05 -1.68
C TRP A 477 2.48 75.32 -0.95
N ASN A 478 1.46 76.06 -0.53
CA ASN A 478 0.32 75.48 0.20
C ASN A 478 -0.51 74.56 -0.70
N VAL A 479 -0.78 74.93 -1.95
CA VAL A 479 -1.52 74.06 -2.89
C VAL A 479 -0.76 72.76 -3.14
N THR A 480 0.56 72.81 -3.34
CA THR A 480 1.37 71.59 -3.56
C THR A 480 1.33 70.67 -2.36
N LEU A 481 1.62 71.18 -1.15
CA LEU A 481 1.65 70.35 0.07
C LEU A 481 0.26 69.81 0.46
N LEU A 482 -0.81 70.61 0.31
CA LEU A 482 -2.17 70.15 0.60
C LEU A 482 -2.66 69.10 -0.41
N CYS A 483 -2.29 69.21 -1.70
CA CYS A 483 -2.57 68.19 -2.70
C CYS A 483 -1.81 66.87 -2.43
N VAL A 484 -0.55 66.95 -1.97
CA VAL A 484 0.21 65.76 -1.52
C VAL A 484 -0.46 65.11 -0.32
N LEU A 485 -0.89 65.89 0.68
CA LEU A 485 -1.62 65.38 1.85
C LEU A 485 -2.95 64.72 1.49
N LEU A 486 -3.72 65.31 0.56
CA LEU A 486 -4.95 64.68 0.04
C LEU A 486 -4.68 63.33 -0.63
N GLY A 487 -3.61 63.23 -1.43
CA GLY A 487 -3.22 62.00 -2.11
C GLY A 487 -2.74 60.91 -1.14
N LEU A 488 -1.90 61.26 -0.16
CA LEU A 488 -1.43 60.33 0.87
C LEU A 488 -2.59 59.84 1.76
N ALA A 489 -3.45 60.75 2.22
CA ALA A 489 -4.60 60.40 3.05
C ALA A 489 -5.60 59.47 2.33
N ALA A 490 -5.82 59.66 1.03
CA ALA A 490 -6.67 58.76 0.24
C ALA A 490 -6.07 57.34 0.14
N LEU A 491 -4.74 57.22 -0.04
CA LEU A 491 -4.06 55.94 -0.15
C LEU A 491 -4.00 55.22 1.22
N GLU A 492 -3.73 55.95 2.30
CA GLU A 492 -3.83 55.46 3.68
C GLU A 492 -5.24 54.94 4.01
N PHE A 493 -6.29 55.67 3.62
CA PHE A 493 -7.69 55.27 3.82
C PHE A 493 -8.01 53.94 3.11
N ILE A 494 -7.56 53.78 1.86
CA ILE A 494 -7.75 52.53 1.09
C ILE A 494 -7.05 51.35 1.77
N LEU A 495 -5.80 51.53 2.22
CA LEU A 495 -5.05 50.46 2.90
C LEU A 495 -5.72 50.04 4.22
N CYS A 496 -6.19 51.00 5.03
CA CYS A 496 -6.94 50.70 6.26
C CYS A 496 -8.31 50.06 5.98
N LEU A 497 -8.99 50.41 4.88
CA LEU A 497 -10.28 49.82 4.49
C LEU A 497 -10.13 48.36 4.06
N LEU A 498 -9.10 48.04 3.27
CA LEU A 498 -8.76 46.67 2.88
C LEU A 498 -8.45 45.81 4.12
N GLN A 499 -7.70 46.35 5.07
CA GLN A 499 -7.39 45.65 6.33
C GLN A 499 -8.63 45.50 7.24
N LEU A 500 -9.54 46.49 7.27
CA LEU A 500 -10.81 46.37 7.99
C LEU A 500 -11.70 45.28 7.38
N GLY A 501 -11.80 45.21 6.05
CA GLY A 501 -12.52 44.14 5.35
C GLY A 501 -11.97 42.75 5.67
N SER A 502 -10.64 42.59 5.61
CA SER A 502 -9.95 41.36 6.02
C SER A 502 -10.20 41.00 7.49
N GLY A 503 -10.13 41.97 8.40
CA GLY A 503 -10.41 41.77 9.82
C GLY A 503 -11.87 41.37 10.10
N LEU A 504 -12.83 42.01 9.44
CA LEU A 504 -14.26 41.71 9.60
C LEU A 504 -14.66 40.37 9.00
N VAL A 505 -14.13 39.98 7.83
CA VAL A 505 -14.35 38.63 7.28
C VAL A 505 -13.85 37.56 8.26
N ASN A 506 -12.68 37.77 8.88
CA ASN A 506 -12.15 36.84 9.88
C ASN A 506 -12.92 36.86 11.22
N ALA A 507 -13.59 37.96 11.57
CA ALA A 507 -14.40 38.05 12.80
C ALA A 507 -15.82 37.47 12.62
N VAL A 508 -16.45 37.69 11.45
CA VAL A 508 -17.80 37.22 11.14
C VAL A 508 -17.81 35.74 10.76
N CYS A 509 -16.82 35.28 9.98
CA CYS A 509 -16.72 33.87 9.58
C CYS A 509 -16.10 32.95 10.66
N ARG A 510 -15.96 33.41 11.92
CA ARG A 510 -15.35 32.60 12.99
C ARG A 510 -16.02 32.79 14.37
N PRO A 511 -17.25 32.29 14.58
CA PRO A 511 -17.81 32.15 15.93
C PRO A 511 -16.98 31.13 16.72
N CYS A 512 -16.20 31.61 17.70
CA CYS A 512 -15.49 30.75 18.65
C CYS A 512 -16.45 30.11 19.65
N CYS A 513 -17.32 29.19 19.19
CA CYS A 513 -18.09 28.30 20.05
C CYS A 513 -18.44 26.93 19.41
N TYR A 514 -17.73 26.50 18.37
CA TYR A 514 -17.62 25.06 18.05
C TYR A 514 -16.34 24.74 17.28
N LYS A 515 -15.16 24.89 17.92
CA LYS A 515 -13.91 24.35 17.36
C LYS A 515 -13.72 22.86 17.68
N GLN A 516 -14.79 22.12 17.44
CA GLN A 516 -14.73 20.76 16.92
C GLN A 516 -15.14 20.84 15.45
N GLU A 517 -14.47 21.73 14.69
CA GLU A 517 -14.20 21.44 13.29
C GLU A 517 -13.61 20.03 13.30
N TYR A 518 -14.34 19.07 12.74
CA TYR A 518 -13.67 17.92 12.16
C TYR A 518 -12.65 18.52 11.21
N SER A 519 -11.37 18.34 11.55
CA SER A 519 -10.36 18.39 10.52
C SER A 519 -10.85 17.48 9.39
N LEU A 520 -10.74 17.91 8.12
CA LEU A 520 -10.28 16.93 7.12
C LEU A 520 -9.12 16.23 7.80
N ASN A 521 -9.31 14.95 8.16
CA ASN A 521 -8.55 14.29 9.22
C ASN A 521 -7.05 14.57 9.08
N ALA A 522 -6.29 14.54 10.19
CA ALA A 522 -4.83 14.68 10.09
C ALA A 522 -4.27 13.79 8.96
N GLU A 523 -4.86 12.58 8.84
CA GLU A 523 -4.80 11.64 7.72
C GLU A 523 -5.32 12.18 6.37
N ALA A 524 -6.61 12.53 6.20
CA ALA A 524 -7.13 13.08 4.93
C ALA A 524 -6.40 14.35 4.43
N SER A 525 -5.82 15.12 5.35
CA SER A 525 -4.98 16.28 5.06
C SER A 525 -3.63 15.92 4.44
N VAL A 526 -3.14 14.68 4.59
CA VAL A 526 -1.94 14.17 3.90
C VAL A 526 -2.17 14.16 2.39
N PHE A 527 -3.32 13.66 1.95
CA PHE A 527 -3.64 13.46 0.53
C PHE A 527 -4.24 14.70 -0.15
N LEU A 528 -5.17 15.38 0.53
CA LEU A 528 -5.96 16.45 -0.11
C LEU A 528 -5.30 17.84 -0.05
N LYS A 529 -4.41 18.09 0.93
CA LYS A 529 -3.90 19.44 1.20
C LYS A 529 -2.73 19.81 0.29
N ARG A 530 -2.95 20.78 -0.58
CA ARG A 530 -1.89 21.40 -1.40
C ARG A 530 -0.88 22.16 -0.50
N GLY A 531 0.41 22.07 -0.84
CA GLY A 531 1.47 22.72 -0.08
C GLY A 531 2.77 22.94 -0.89
N PRO A 532 3.82 23.54 -0.29
CA PRO A 532 5.06 23.85 -1.00
C PRO A 532 5.78 22.64 -1.59
N GLN A 533 5.51 21.45 -1.03
CA GLN A 533 6.05 20.14 -1.39
C GLN A 533 4.94 19.08 -1.58
N ARG A 534 3.68 19.48 -1.83
CA ARG A 534 2.53 18.56 -1.94
C ARG A 534 1.59 19.01 -3.06
N ILE A 535 1.16 18.08 -3.92
CA ILE A 535 0.28 18.38 -5.06
C ILE A 535 -1.13 18.74 -4.58
N GLY A 536 -1.67 17.96 -3.63
CA GLY A 536 -3.04 18.08 -3.13
C GLY A 536 -4.03 17.28 -3.98
N SER A 537 -5.33 17.55 -3.86
CA SER A 537 -6.40 16.71 -4.43
C SER A 537 -6.58 16.72 -5.96
N THR A 538 -5.81 17.51 -6.73
CA THR A 538 -6.05 17.68 -8.18
C THR A 538 -4.85 17.24 -9.01
N TYR A 539 -5.06 16.23 -9.86
CA TYR A 539 -4.04 15.64 -10.72
C TYR A 539 -4.47 15.67 -12.20
N LYS A 540 -3.51 15.88 -13.10
CA LYS A 540 -3.66 15.64 -14.54
C LYS A 540 -3.62 14.14 -14.81
N LYS A 541 -4.67 13.62 -15.45
CA LYS A 541 -4.87 12.21 -15.80
C LYS A 541 -5.20 12.06 -17.29
N ALA A 542 -4.98 10.86 -17.85
CA ALA A 542 -5.55 10.47 -19.14
C ALA A 542 -6.74 9.54 -18.87
N VAL A 543 -7.86 9.80 -19.52
CA VAL A 543 -9.13 9.10 -19.28
C VAL A 543 -9.78 8.72 -20.61
N TYR A 544 -10.48 7.59 -20.64
CA TYR A 544 -11.31 7.24 -21.79
C TYR A 544 -12.60 8.07 -21.80
N LYS A 545 -12.97 8.54 -22.99
CA LYS A 545 -14.20 9.30 -23.26
C LYS A 545 -14.94 8.66 -24.43
N GLN A 546 -16.26 8.55 -24.30
CA GLN A 546 -17.12 8.07 -25.37
C GLN A 546 -17.58 9.24 -26.24
N TYR A 547 -17.70 9.02 -27.54
CA TYR A 547 -18.20 9.99 -28.51
C TYR A 547 -19.32 9.34 -29.33
N THR A 548 -20.22 10.16 -29.87
CA THR A 548 -21.37 9.68 -30.66
C THR A 548 -20.96 9.04 -31.98
N ASP A 549 -19.81 9.43 -32.54
CA ASP A 549 -19.33 9.01 -33.85
C ASP A 549 -17.79 9.11 -33.97
N ALA A 550 -17.27 8.61 -35.09
CA ALA A 550 -15.85 8.65 -35.45
C ALA A 550 -15.32 10.07 -35.79
N THR A 551 -16.13 11.14 -35.66
CA THR A 551 -15.62 12.52 -35.76
C THR A 551 -15.02 13.01 -34.43
N TYR A 552 -15.35 12.35 -33.32
CA TYR A 552 -14.89 12.68 -31.96
C TYR A 552 -15.21 14.13 -31.55
N ARG A 553 -16.38 14.64 -31.96
CA ARG A 553 -16.82 16.02 -31.67
C ARG A 553 -17.80 16.14 -30.52
N VAL A 554 -18.77 15.24 -30.44
CA VAL A 554 -19.83 15.23 -29.41
C VAL A 554 -19.53 14.11 -28.43
N GLU A 555 -19.12 14.48 -27.22
CA GLU A 555 -18.89 13.55 -26.12
C GLU A 555 -20.24 13.02 -25.60
N VAL A 556 -20.33 11.71 -25.37
CA VAL A 556 -21.49 11.10 -24.72
C VAL A 556 -21.35 11.30 -23.22
N THR A 557 -22.32 11.96 -22.60
CA THR A 557 -22.37 12.16 -21.15
C THR A 557 -22.46 10.80 -20.46
N LYS A 558 -21.39 10.39 -19.77
CA LYS A 558 -21.41 9.23 -18.89
C LYS A 558 -22.20 9.53 -17.61
N SER A 559 -22.76 8.49 -17.00
CA SER A 559 -23.39 8.56 -15.69
C SER A 559 -22.42 9.12 -14.65
N ASP A 560 -22.86 10.07 -13.83
CA ASP A 560 -22.00 10.76 -12.84
C ASP A 560 -21.26 9.77 -11.94
N TRP A 561 -21.92 8.65 -11.60
CA TRP A 561 -21.37 7.64 -10.69
C TRP A 561 -20.07 6.98 -11.18
N LEU A 562 -19.78 6.98 -12.50
CA LEU A 562 -18.54 6.43 -13.07
C LEU A 562 -17.28 7.26 -12.73
N GLY A 563 -17.40 8.48 -12.21
CA GLY A 563 -16.25 9.30 -11.81
C GLY A 563 -15.29 9.55 -12.98
N TYR A 564 -14.00 9.24 -12.84
CA TYR A 564 -13.04 9.35 -13.95
C TYR A 564 -13.01 8.13 -14.89
N LEU A 565 -13.63 6.99 -14.52
CA LEU A 565 -13.55 5.74 -15.27
C LEU A 565 -14.00 5.91 -16.73
N GLY A 566 -13.50 5.04 -17.59
CA GLY A 566 -13.97 4.94 -18.96
C GLY A 566 -15.47 4.62 -19.06
N PRO A 567 -16.07 4.83 -20.25
CA PRO A 567 -17.46 4.44 -20.49
C PRO A 567 -17.71 2.96 -20.22
N LEU A 568 -18.94 2.66 -19.80
CA LEU A 568 -19.39 1.28 -19.61
C LEU A 568 -19.50 0.58 -20.97
N LEU A 569 -18.73 -0.49 -21.15
CA LEU A 569 -18.88 -1.40 -22.30
C LEU A 569 -19.70 -2.62 -21.87
N MET A 570 -20.62 -3.06 -22.73
CA MET A 570 -21.50 -4.21 -22.47
C MET A 570 -21.60 -5.09 -23.73
N ALA A 571 -21.70 -6.41 -23.55
CA ALA A 571 -21.84 -7.37 -24.65
C ALA A 571 -22.62 -8.62 -24.21
N GLU A 572 -23.46 -9.16 -25.09
CA GLU A 572 -24.07 -10.49 -24.95
C GLU A 572 -23.25 -11.58 -25.63
N GLU A 573 -23.38 -12.81 -25.16
CA GLU A 573 -22.78 -14.00 -25.79
C GLU A 573 -23.12 -14.09 -27.29
N GLY A 574 -22.08 -14.09 -28.13
CA GLY A 574 -22.16 -14.06 -29.58
C GLY A 574 -21.94 -12.69 -30.21
N ASP A 575 -21.88 -11.61 -29.42
CA ASP A 575 -21.63 -10.25 -29.92
C ASP A 575 -20.18 -10.05 -30.38
N THR A 576 -20.01 -9.07 -31.27
CA THR A 576 -18.70 -8.54 -31.67
C THR A 576 -18.62 -7.06 -31.28
N VAL A 577 -17.81 -6.75 -30.29
CA VAL A 577 -17.56 -5.40 -29.78
C VAL A 577 -16.50 -4.75 -30.67
N VAL A 578 -16.89 -3.69 -31.37
CA VAL A 578 -15.99 -2.90 -32.23
C VAL A 578 -15.69 -1.56 -31.57
N VAL A 579 -14.43 -1.31 -31.22
CA VAL A 579 -14.00 -0.07 -30.53
C VAL A 579 -13.09 0.76 -31.42
N HIS A 580 -13.58 1.94 -31.81
CA HIS A 580 -12.77 2.93 -32.53
C HIS A 580 -12.05 3.83 -31.52
N LEU A 581 -10.76 3.55 -31.26
CA LEU A 581 -9.92 4.34 -30.36
C LEU A 581 -9.17 5.42 -31.16
N LYS A 582 -9.22 6.67 -30.68
CA LYS A 582 -8.34 7.76 -31.13
C LYS A 582 -7.55 8.29 -29.96
N ASN A 583 -6.22 8.27 -30.05
CA ASN A 583 -5.37 8.78 -28.98
C ASN A 583 -5.21 10.30 -29.10
N ALA A 584 -5.88 11.06 -28.22
CA ALA A 584 -5.76 12.51 -28.12
C ALA A 584 -4.75 12.97 -27.03
N ALA A 585 -4.07 12.05 -26.36
CA ALA A 585 -3.10 12.35 -25.31
C ALA A 585 -1.69 12.64 -25.87
N SER A 586 -0.79 13.08 -24.99
CA SER A 586 0.61 13.42 -25.35
C SER A 586 1.57 12.22 -25.45
N ARG A 587 1.09 11.00 -25.18
CA ARG A 587 1.89 9.75 -25.10
C ARG A 587 1.18 8.61 -25.83
N PRO A 588 1.90 7.61 -26.36
CA PRO A 588 1.27 6.42 -26.92
C PRO A 588 0.55 5.64 -25.82
N TYR A 589 -0.64 5.14 -26.14
CA TYR A 589 -1.50 4.31 -25.29
C TYR A 589 -2.21 3.27 -26.16
N SER A 590 -2.85 2.28 -25.55
CA SER A 590 -3.62 1.25 -26.24
C SER A 590 -4.95 1.02 -25.53
N ILE A 591 -5.72 0.00 -25.92
CA ILE A 591 -6.85 -0.50 -25.15
C ILE A 591 -6.90 -2.03 -25.24
N HIS A 592 -7.04 -2.69 -24.11
CA HIS A 592 -6.96 -4.14 -23.93
C HIS A 592 -8.16 -4.64 -23.09
N PRO A 593 -8.95 -5.63 -23.58
CA PRO A 593 -10.13 -6.12 -22.89
C PRO A 593 -9.85 -7.40 -22.07
N HIS A 594 -10.50 -7.56 -20.92
CA HIS A 594 -10.51 -8.83 -20.19
C HIS A 594 -11.77 -9.65 -20.49
N GLY A 595 -11.63 -10.92 -20.84
CA GLY A 595 -12.75 -11.86 -21.05
C GLY A 595 -13.35 -11.91 -22.47
N LEU A 596 -12.84 -11.11 -23.41
CA LEU A 596 -13.20 -11.19 -24.83
C LEU A 596 -12.11 -11.89 -25.65
N ASN A 597 -12.49 -12.53 -26.76
CA ASN A 597 -11.54 -13.13 -27.70
C ASN A 597 -11.15 -12.10 -28.77
N TYR A 598 -9.87 -11.99 -29.04
CA TYR A 598 -9.30 -11.07 -30.01
C TYR A 598 -8.21 -11.73 -30.86
N SER A 599 -7.95 -11.20 -32.05
CA SER A 599 -6.73 -11.53 -32.79
C SER A 599 -5.56 -10.71 -32.26
N LYS A 600 -4.31 -11.14 -32.53
CA LYS A 600 -3.11 -10.44 -32.02
C LYS A 600 -2.95 -8.99 -32.50
N GLY A 601 -3.60 -8.60 -33.61
CA GLY A 601 -3.66 -7.20 -34.07
C GLY A 601 -4.89 -6.43 -33.55
N ASN A 602 -5.56 -6.96 -32.53
CA ASN A 602 -6.68 -6.35 -31.80
C ASN A 602 -6.54 -6.54 -30.27
N GLU A 603 -5.35 -6.92 -29.78
CA GLU A 603 -5.10 -7.20 -28.36
C GLU A 603 -4.78 -5.92 -27.58
N GLY A 604 -4.06 -4.99 -28.20
CA GLY A 604 -3.63 -3.75 -27.58
C GLY A 604 -2.60 -3.90 -26.46
N ALA A 605 -1.71 -4.90 -26.49
CA ALA A 605 -0.72 -5.14 -25.44
C ALA A 605 0.69 -5.32 -26.01
N LEU A 606 1.56 -4.32 -25.76
CA LEU A 606 2.91 -4.32 -26.29
C LEU A 606 3.86 -5.24 -25.49
N TYR A 607 4.09 -6.46 -25.98
CA TYR A 607 5.09 -7.38 -25.43
C TYR A 607 5.81 -8.22 -26.52
N PRO A 608 6.92 -8.92 -26.19
CA PRO A 608 7.63 -9.81 -27.11
C PRO A 608 6.83 -11.10 -27.37
N ASP A 609 6.00 -11.06 -28.40
CA ASP A 609 4.99 -12.07 -28.76
C ASP A 609 5.26 -12.77 -30.10
N GLY A 610 6.34 -12.39 -30.80
CA GLY A 610 6.72 -12.92 -32.10
C GLY A 610 5.93 -12.38 -33.30
N THR A 611 5.07 -11.36 -33.13
CA THR A 611 4.29 -10.79 -34.25
C THR A 611 5.07 -9.74 -35.06
N GLY A 612 4.72 -9.61 -36.34
CA GLY A 612 5.32 -8.64 -37.25
C GLY A 612 4.75 -7.22 -37.06
N PRO A 613 5.43 -6.15 -37.56
CA PRO A 613 5.07 -4.76 -37.26
C PRO A 613 3.64 -4.34 -37.63
N GLU A 614 3.01 -4.98 -38.61
CA GLU A 614 1.62 -4.71 -39.02
C GLU A 614 0.60 -5.09 -37.93
N LEU A 615 0.90 -6.16 -37.18
CA LEU A 615 0.08 -6.66 -36.06
C LEU A 615 0.47 -6.03 -34.71
N LYS A 616 1.20 -4.90 -34.74
CA LYS A 616 1.57 -4.10 -33.55
C LYS A 616 1.05 -2.66 -33.61
N ARG A 617 0.14 -2.39 -34.55
CA ARG A 617 -0.51 -1.08 -34.70
C ARG A 617 -1.40 -0.75 -33.50
N ASP A 618 -2.06 -1.75 -32.96
CA ASP A 618 -2.96 -1.73 -31.82
C ASP A 618 -2.23 -1.79 -30.48
N ASP A 619 -1.10 -2.49 -30.41
CA ASP A 619 -0.21 -2.57 -29.23
C ASP A 619 0.21 -1.20 -28.68
N SER A 620 0.33 -0.17 -29.54
CA SER A 620 0.82 1.16 -29.17
C SER A 620 0.32 2.24 -30.13
N VAL A 621 -0.84 2.84 -29.81
CA VAL A 621 -1.46 3.89 -30.63
C VAL A 621 -0.79 5.23 -30.34
N ALA A 622 -0.04 5.76 -31.31
CA ALA A 622 0.67 7.03 -31.18
C ALA A 622 -0.26 8.25 -31.00
N PRO A 623 0.22 9.35 -30.36
CA PRO A 623 -0.52 10.61 -30.26
C PRO A 623 -1.08 11.10 -31.61
N GLY A 624 -2.36 11.45 -31.64
CA GLY A 624 -3.08 11.93 -32.82
C GLY A 624 -3.56 10.84 -33.78
N THR A 625 -3.16 9.58 -33.61
CA THR A 625 -3.57 8.47 -34.49
C THR A 625 -4.80 7.73 -33.95
N TRP A 626 -5.35 6.83 -34.76
CA TRP A 626 -6.52 6.02 -34.42
C TRP A 626 -6.36 4.57 -34.88
N VAL A 627 -6.99 3.67 -34.14
CA VAL A 627 -7.05 2.22 -34.40
C VAL A 627 -8.46 1.74 -34.11
N THR A 628 -8.89 0.71 -34.83
CA THR A 628 -10.15 0.01 -34.57
C THR A 628 -9.82 -1.36 -34.03
N TYR A 629 -10.43 -1.70 -32.90
CA TYR A 629 -10.30 -2.98 -32.23
C TYR A 629 -11.57 -3.79 -32.47
N GLU A 630 -11.43 -5.07 -32.81
CA GLU A 630 -12.53 -6.00 -33.00
C GLU A 630 -12.39 -7.18 -32.03
N TRP A 631 -13.38 -7.31 -31.13
CA TRP A 631 -13.38 -8.31 -30.06
C TRP A 631 -14.66 -9.13 -30.09
N THR A 632 -14.54 -10.45 -30.04
CA THR A 632 -15.68 -11.39 -30.11
C THR A 632 -15.95 -12.00 -28.75
N PHE A 633 -17.21 -12.06 -28.33
CA PHE A 633 -17.59 -12.70 -27.08
C PHE A 633 -18.10 -14.12 -27.33
N SER A 634 -17.24 -15.11 -27.09
CA SER A 634 -17.58 -16.53 -27.32
C SER A 634 -18.21 -17.20 -26.10
N GLU A 635 -19.07 -18.20 -26.35
CA GLU A 635 -19.67 -19.13 -25.38
C GLU A 635 -18.66 -19.64 -24.31
N PHE A 636 -17.41 -19.94 -24.68
CA PHE A 636 -16.36 -20.39 -23.74
C PHE A 636 -16.01 -19.41 -22.61
N ASN A 637 -16.27 -18.10 -22.81
CA ASN A 637 -16.05 -17.06 -21.81
C ASN A 637 -17.38 -16.58 -21.19
N SER A 638 -18.51 -17.14 -21.62
CA SER A 638 -19.86 -16.83 -21.13
C SER A 638 -20.01 -17.27 -19.67
N PRO A 639 -20.83 -16.61 -18.84
CA PRO A 639 -20.99 -17.01 -17.45
C PRO A 639 -21.65 -18.40 -17.37
N THR A 640 -21.18 -19.24 -16.45
CA THR A 640 -21.64 -20.62 -16.30
C THR A 640 -23.06 -20.69 -15.73
N SER A 641 -23.62 -21.90 -15.60
CA SER A 641 -24.90 -22.13 -14.93
C SER A 641 -24.90 -21.79 -13.43
N GLU A 642 -23.72 -21.73 -12.80
CA GLU A 642 -23.56 -21.34 -11.39
C GLU A 642 -23.31 -19.83 -11.22
N ASP A 643 -22.87 -19.15 -12.28
CA ASP A 643 -22.67 -17.70 -12.30
C ASP A 643 -23.98 -16.92 -12.51
N SER A 644 -23.95 -15.65 -12.09
CA SER A 644 -24.96 -14.63 -12.44
C SER A 644 -25.13 -14.47 -13.96
N ASN A 645 -26.22 -13.81 -14.38
CA ASN A 645 -26.48 -13.57 -15.80
C ASN A 645 -25.37 -12.75 -16.48
N CYS A 646 -24.72 -11.85 -15.73
CA CYS A 646 -23.62 -11.03 -16.19
C CYS A 646 -22.39 -11.17 -15.29
N LEU A 647 -21.20 -11.00 -15.88
CA LEU A 647 -19.91 -10.98 -15.22
C LEU A 647 -19.23 -9.62 -15.39
N THR A 648 -18.68 -9.11 -14.29
CA THR A 648 -17.86 -7.90 -14.30
C THR A 648 -16.43 -8.22 -14.76
N ARG A 649 -15.97 -7.48 -15.77
CA ARG A 649 -14.61 -7.41 -16.29
C ARG A 649 -14.22 -5.94 -16.42
N PHE A 650 -13.03 -5.68 -16.95
CA PHE A 650 -12.52 -4.34 -17.18
C PHE A 650 -11.68 -4.30 -18.46
N TYR A 651 -11.41 -3.10 -18.92
CA TYR A 651 -10.48 -2.83 -20.02
C TYR A 651 -9.54 -1.69 -19.62
N HIS A 652 -8.31 -1.70 -20.13
CA HIS A 652 -7.29 -0.71 -19.78
C HIS A 652 -6.25 -0.52 -20.89
N SER A 653 -5.40 0.52 -20.80
CA SER A 653 -4.22 0.60 -21.69
C SER A 653 -3.13 -0.36 -21.21
N HIS A 654 -2.44 -0.99 -22.15
CA HIS A 654 -1.44 -2.04 -21.90
C HIS A 654 -0.11 -1.80 -22.64
N VAL A 655 0.22 -0.53 -22.92
CA VAL A 655 1.58 -0.14 -23.34
C VAL A 655 2.54 -0.25 -22.14
N ALA A 656 2.10 0.23 -20.97
CA ALA A 656 2.78 0.07 -19.70
C ALA A 656 1.76 -0.03 -18.56
N ALA A 657 0.99 -1.14 -18.53
CA ALA A 657 -0.25 -1.27 -17.77
C ALA A 657 -0.24 -0.68 -16.34
N PRO A 658 0.75 -0.92 -15.45
CA PRO A 658 0.75 -0.32 -14.11
C PRO A 658 0.80 1.21 -14.11
N LYS A 659 1.52 1.83 -15.06
CA LYS A 659 1.58 3.28 -15.21
C LYS A 659 0.34 3.82 -15.90
N ASP A 660 -0.14 3.14 -16.94
CA ASP A 660 -1.28 3.59 -17.72
C ASP A 660 -2.58 3.57 -16.88
N ILE A 661 -2.78 2.53 -16.08
CA ILE A 661 -3.92 2.40 -15.15
C ILE A 661 -3.88 3.51 -14.09
N ASN A 662 -2.74 3.72 -13.41
CA ASN A 662 -2.58 4.81 -12.45
C ASN A 662 -2.67 6.19 -13.09
N THR A 663 -2.35 6.33 -14.37
CA THR A 663 -2.57 7.55 -15.15
C THR A 663 -4.07 7.81 -15.43
N GLY A 664 -4.94 6.80 -15.27
CA GLY A 664 -6.41 6.89 -15.36
C GLY A 664 -7.06 6.06 -16.48
N LEU A 665 -6.28 5.27 -17.23
CA LEU A 665 -6.78 4.55 -18.41
C LEU A 665 -7.34 3.17 -18.06
N ILE A 666 -8.48 3.16 -17.39
CA ILE A 666 -9.27 1.97 -17.03
C ILE A 666 -10.77 2.22 -17.16
N GLY A 667 -11.56 1.21 -17.53
CA GLY A 667 -13.02 1.27 -17.58
C GLY A 667 -13.68 -0.10 -17.38
N PRO A 668 -14.97 -0.14 -17.00
CA PRO A 668 -15.70 -1.39 -16.75
C PRO A 668 -16.23 -2.03 -18.04
N LEU A 669 -16.22 -3.36 -18.09
CA LEU A 669 -16.73 -4.19 -19.18
C LEU A 669 -17.67 -5.25 -18.59
N ILE A 670 -18.93 -5.28 -19.00
CA ILE A 670 -19.94 -6.23 -18.50
C ILE A 670 -20.26 -7.23 -19.59
N LEU A 671 -20.11 -8.52 -19.28
CA LEU A 671 -20.30 -9.62 -20.23
C LEU A 671 -21.47 -10.50 -19.78
N CYS A 672 -22.52 -10.60 -20.60
CA CYS A 672 -23.81 -11.18 -20.22
C CYS A 672 -24.21 -12.41 -21.05
N LYS A 673 -24.99 -13.30 -20.44
CA LYS A 673 -25.66 -14.42 -21.12
C LYS A 673 -26.57 -13.88 -22.23
N ARG A 674 -26.73 -14.69 -23.27
CA ARG A 674 -27.56 -14.31 -24.43
C ARG A 674 -29.00 -13.98 -24.04
N GLY A 675 -29.51 -12.85 -24.49
CA GLY A 675 -30.84 -12.37 -24.24
C GLY A 675 -31.08 -11.76 -22.85
N THR A 676 -30.07 -11.60 -21.99
CA THR A 676 -30.24 -11.02 -20.64
C THR A 676 -29.91 -9.52 -20.55
N LEU A 677 -29.35 -8.89 -21.59
CA LEU A 677 -28.98 -7.46 -21.59
C LEU A 677 -30.09 -6.58 -22.16
N ASP A 678 -30.30 -5.39 -21.60
CA ASP A 678 -31.16 -4.33 -22.13
C ASP A 678 -30.45 -2.96 -22.21
N VAL A 679 -31.23 -1.88 -22.32
CA VAL A 679 -30.72 -0.49 -22.46
C VAL A 679 -30.13 0.04 -21.14
N HIS A 680 -30.48 -0.55 -20.00
CA HIS A 680 -30.08 -0.14 -18.65
C HIS A 680 -29.08 -1.10 -17.99
N GLY A 681 -29.04 -2.37 -18.42
CA GLY A 681 -28.06 -3.35 -17.95
C GLY A 681 -28.57 -4.78 -18.06
N ASP A 682 -28.48 -5.52 -16.96
CA ASP A 682 -29.10 -6.86 -16.82
C ASP A 682 -30.61 -6.71 -16.62
N LYS A 683 -31.41 -7.32 -17.50
CA LYS A 683 -32.89 -7.33 -17.45
C LYS A 683 -33.49 -7.82 -16.12
N SER A 684 -32.70 -8.49 -15.29
CA SER A 684 -33.14 -8.97 -13.97
C SER A 684 -32.95 -7.96 -12.83
N GLY A 685 -32.29 -6.82 -13.08
CA GLY A 685 -32.09 -5.76 -12.09
C GLY A 685 -32.59 -4.40 -12.56
N ASP A 686 -33.20 -3.62 -11.65
CA ASP A 686 -33.69 -2.27 -11.95
C ASP A 686 -32.56 -1.25 -12.22
N TYR A 687 -31.34 -1.52 -11.73
CA TYR A 687 -30.17 -0.64 -11.82
C TYR A 687 -28.87 -1.42 -12.00
N LEU A 688 -27.95 -0.87 -12.79
CA LEU A 688 -26.58 -1.36 -12.97
C LEU A 688 -25.56 -0.32 -12.48
N TYR A 689 -24.70 -0.72 -11.54
CA TYR A 689 -23.59 0.07 -11.03
C TYR A 689 -22.29 -0.73 -11.14
N ALA A 690 -21.22 -0.09 -11.61
CA ALA A 690 -19.89 -0.67 -11.69
C ALA A 690 -18.91 0.12 -10.81
N LEU A 691 -18.54 -0.46 -9.67
CA LEU A 691 -17.63 0.14 -8.70
C LEU A 691 -16.22 -0.42 -8.89
N LEU A 692 -15.21 0.45 -8.92
CA LEU A 692 -13.81 0.07 -8.83
C LEU A 692 -13.25 0.59 -7.50
N PHE A 693 -12.58 -0.30 -6.77
CA PHE A 693 -11.83 0.00 -5.56
C PHE A 693 -10.35 -0.05 -5.94
N MET A 694 -9.64 1.08 -5.86
CA MET A 694 -8.21 1.11 -6.13
C MET A 694 -7.49 2.23 -5.35
N VAL A 695 -6.25 1.97 -4.97
CA VAL A 695 -5.31 3.05 -4.61
C VAL A 695 -4.68 3.54 -5.91
N SER A 696 -5.11 4.71 -6.38
CA SER A 696 -4.54 5.38 -7.54
C SER A 696 -3.24 6.06 -7.13
N ASP A 697 -2.12 5.38 -7.35
CA ASP A 697 -0.77 5.87 -7.04
C ASP A 697 -0.28 6.82 -8.15
N GLU A 698 -0.42 8.13 -7.91
CA GLU A 698 0.02 9.17 -8.84
C GLU A 698 1.55 9.25 -8.97
N ASN A 699 2.34 8.56 -8.14
CA ASN A 699 3.79 8.46 -8.33
C ASN A 699 4.13 7.57 -9.54
N PHE A 700 3.29 6.58 -9.87
CA PHE A 700 3.41 5.77 -11.09
C PHE A 700 2.80 6.43 -12.33
N SER A 701 2.03 7.52 -12.16
CA SER A 701 1.40 8.27 -13.25
C SER A 701 2.41 8.89 -14.21
N TRP A 702 2.16 8.79 -15.51
CA TRP A 702 2.99 9.39 -16.56
C TRP A 702 3.06 10.92 -16.51
N TYR A 703 2.15 11.56 -15.75
CA TYR A 703 2.04 13.00 -15.60
C TYR A 703 2.57 13.53 -14.25
N LEU A 704 3.21 12.70 -13.41
CA LEU A 704 3.78 13.14 -12.13
C LEU A 704 4.64 14.41 -12.27
N ASP A 705 5.57 14.45 -13.23
CA ASP A 705 6.42 15.63 -13.47
C ASP A 705 5.66 16.88 -13.91
N GLU A 706 4.57 16.71 -14.64
CA GLU A 706 3.70 17.82 -15.05
C GLU A 706 2.88 18.32 -13.86
N ASN A 707 2.34 17.40 -13.04
CA ASN A 707 1.62 17.71 -11.81
C ASN A 707 2.52 18.42 -10.78
N ILE A 708 3.76 17.98 -10.60
CA ILE A 708 4.74 18.69 -9.76
C ILE A 708 4.94 20.13 -10.26
N ARG A 709 5.21 20.32 -11.56
CA ARG A 709 5.42 21.67 -12.15
C ARG A 709 4.20 22.57 -12.07
N THR A 710 2.98 22.02 -12.14
CA THR A 710 1.73 22.78 -12.09
C THR A 710 1.30 23.13 -10.66
N TYR A 711 1.47 22.19 -9.72
CA TYR A 711 0.86 22.30 -8.39
C TYR A 711 1.85 22.63 -7.26
N VAL A 712 3.10 22.19 -7.35
CA VAL A 712 4.13 22.34 -6.30
C VAL A 712 4.93 23.63 -6.50
N THR A 713 4.94 24.51 -5.51
CA THR A 713 5.54 25.85 -5.64
C THR A 713 7.04 25.92 -5.32
N SER A 714 7.58 24.97 -4.55
CA SER A 714 9.00 24.94 -4.18
C SER A 714 9.50 23.49 -3.99
N PRO A 715 9.75 22.76 -5.09
CA PRO A 715 10.14 21.36 -5.03
C PRO A 715 11.52 21.18 -4.38
N ALA A 716 11.62 20.24 -3.43
CA ALA A 716 12.89 19.81 -2.87
C ALA A 716 13.71 18.99 -3.89
N ALA A 717 15.03 19.02 -3.79
CA ALA A 717 15.93 18.35 -4.74
C ALA A 717 15.73 16.82 -4.84
N LYS A 718 15.17 16.18 -3.80
CA LYS A 718 14.84 14.75 -3.72
C LYS A 718 13.34 14.51 -3.46
N LEU A 719 12.45 15.41 -3.89
CA LEU A 719 11.02 15.34 -3.56
C LEU A 719 10.36 13.98 -3.91
N LYS A 720 10.78 13.33 -5.00
CA LYS A 720 10.25 12.01 -5.41
C LYS A 720 10.74 10.82 -4.56
N GLU A 721 11.70 11.03 -3.67
CA GLU A 721 12.24 10.03 -2.75
C GLU A 721 11.70 10.21 -1.31
N ASP A 722 10.92 11.27 -1.06
CA ASP A 722 10.29 11.57 0.25
C ASP A 722 9.08 10.64 0.48
N GLU A 723 9.13 9.79 1.51
CA GLU A 723 8.04 8.86 1.85
C GLU A 723 6.71 9.58 2.09
N ASP A 724 6.72 10.72 2.79
CA ASP A 724 5.51 11.49 3.05
C ASP A 724 4.98 12.19 1.76
N PHE A 725 5.82 12.39 0.73
CA PHE A 725 5.37 12.85 -0.59
C PHE A 725 4.77 11.70 -1.39
N ILE A 726 5.44 10.54 -1.42
CA ILE A 726 4.96 9.33 -2.07
C ILE A 726 3.58 8.98 -1.51
N GLU A 727 3.42 8.95 -0.19
CA GLU A 727 2.16 8.63 0.47
C GLU A 727 1.06 9.66 0.15
N SER A 728 1.38 10.97 0.14
CA SER A 728 0.41 12.01 -0.23
C SER A 728 -0.18 11.89 -1.64
N ASN A 729 0.51 11.16 -2.53
CA ASN A 729 0.09 10.93 -3.91
C ASN A 729 -0.64 9.58 -4.10
N LYS A 730 -0.80 8.77 -3.05
CA LYS A 730 -1.60 7.53 -3.08
C LYS A 730 -3.07 7.83 -2.78
N MET A 731 -3.84 8.04 -3.83
CA MET A 731 -5.25 8.39 -3.70
C MET A 731 -6.08 7.11 -3.48
N HIS A 732 -6.54 6.90 -2.25
CA HIS A 732 -7.45 5.82 -1.88
C HIS A 732 -8.86 6.19 -2.35
N VAL A 733 -9.31 5.64 -3.49
CA VAL A 733 -10.55 6.09 -4.16
C VAL A 733 -11.57 4.96 -4.33
N LEU A 734 -12.80 5.25 -3.92
CA LEU A 734 -14.01 4.55 -4.32
C LEU A 734 -14.72 5.37 -5.41
N PHE A 735 -15.03 4.75 -6.55
CA PHE A 735 -15.82 5.42 -7.60
C PHE A 735 -17.32 5.29 -7.34
N CYS A 736 -17.83 6.15 -6.46
CA CYS A 736 -19.15 6.73 -6.63
C CYS A 736 -18.96 8.21 -6.96
N GLY A 737 -19.66 8.67 -7.99
CA GLY A 737 -19.67 10.06 -8.43
C GLY A 737 -20.09 11.03 -7.34
N PHE A 738 -19.54 12.25 -7.46
CA PHE A 738 -19.56 13.36 -6.50
C PHE A 738 -18.58 13.27 -5.33
N ASN A 739 -17.64 14.23 -5.36
CA ASN A 739 -16.63 14.57 -4.35
C ASN A 739 -15.59 13.49 -4.00
N PHE A 740 -14.42 13.97 -3.53
CA PHE A 740 -13.46 13.12 -2.82
C PHE A 740 -14.03 12.77 -1.45
N THR A 741 -14.92 11.78 -1.42
CA THR A 741 -15.21 11.06 -0.17
C THR A 741 -14.00 10.18 0.13
N VAL A 742 -13.04 10.73 0.87
CA VAL A 742 -12.01 9.90 1.49
C VAL A 742 -12.73 8.89 2.37
N LEU A 743 -12.52 7.60 2.12
CA LEU A 743 -12.92 6.56 3.04
C LEU A 743 -12.03 6.69 4.29
N ASP A 744 -12.52 7.44 5.29
CA ASP A 744 -11.89 7.63 6.62
C ASP A 744 -11.71 6.33 7.42
N HIS A 745 -11.94 5.17 6.80
CA HIS A 745 -11.87 3.82 7.37
C HIS A 745 -10.95 2.86 6.58
N LEU A 746 -10.26 3.33 5.53
CA LEU A 746 -9.11 2.64 4.93
C LEU A 746 -7.96 3.63 4.71
N CYS A 747 -7.26 3.95 5.81
CA CYS A 747 -5.95 4.60 5.76
C CYS A 747 -4.91 3.61 6.30
N VAL A 748 -4.01 3.14 5.43
CA VAL A 748 -2.87 2.30 5.82
C VAL A 748 -1.63 3.17 5.95
N ARG A 749 -0.75 2.84 6.89
CA ARG A 749 0.58 3.43 7.00
C ARG A 749 1.62 2.33 6.86
N VAL A 750 2.48 2.44 5.85
CA VAL A 750 3.52 1.44 5.61
C VAL A 750 4.60 1.55 6.68
N CYS A 751 4.70 0.53 7.54
CA CYS A 751 5.91 0.23 8.30
C CYS A 751 6.43 -1.13 7.86
N VAL A 752 7.61 -1.14 7.22
CA VAL A 752 8.35 -2.38 6.96
C VAL A 752 9.00 -2.80 8.27
N CYS A 753 8.55 -3.92 8.85
CA CYS A 753 9.22 -4.57 9.98
C CYS A 753 9.96 -5.83 9.51
N VAL A 754 11.15 -6.02 10.06
CA VAL A 754 12.06 -7.14 9.80
C VAL A 754 11.86 -8.19 10.89
N CYS A 755 11.74 -9.47 10.51
CA CYS A 755 11.38 -10.54 11.44
C CYS A 755 12.55 -10.98 12.36
N SER A 756 12.54 -10.50 13.61
CA SER A 756 13.27 -11.09 14.75
C SER A 756 12.47 -10.81 16.04
N GLU A 757 11.37 -11.56 16.22
CA GLU A 757 10.13 -10.94 16.70
C GLU A 757 9.33 -11.74 17.75
N ALA A 758 10.02 -12.36 18.72
CA ALA A 758 9.39 -12.83 19.96
C ALA A 758 9.75 -11.92 21.15
N ASP A 759 11.05 -11.87 21.50
CA ASP A 759 11.54 -11.10 22.64
C ASP A 759 11.28 -9.60 22.52
N MET A 760 11.21 -9.05 21.29
CA MET A 760 10.90 -7.63 21.09
C MET A 760 9.54 -7.22 21.65
N PHE A 761 8.54 -8.11 21.60
CA PHE A 761 7.18 -7.83 22.05
C PHE A 761 6.90 -8.30 23.49
N VAL A 762 7.54 -9.39 23.94
CA VAL A 762 7.27 -9.92 25.28
C VAL A 762 8.13 -9.31 26.39
N THR A 763 9.36 -8.87 26.08
CA THR A 763 10.30 -8.36 27.09
C THR A 763 9.96 -6.93 27.53
N ARG A 764 10.14 -6.66 28.83
CA ARG A 764 9.92 -5.35 29.44
C ARG A 764 11.25 -4.61 29.61
N GLY A 765 11.39 -3.46 28.96
CA GLY A 765 12.61 -2.66 28.95
C GLY A 765 12.41 -1.25 29.50
N ARG A 766 13.42 -0.37 29.36
CA ARG A 766 13.24 1.07 29.66
C ARG A 766 12.27 1.74 28.68
N ASP A 767 12.33 1.34 27.41
CA ASP A 767 11.52 1.90 26.32
C ASP A 767 10.54 0.85 25.73
N ARG A 768 10.24 -0.24 26.46
CA ARG A 768 9.36 -1.34 26.01
C ARG A 768 8.38 -1.78 27.10
N ILE A 769 7.10 -1.89 26.76
CA ILE A 769 6.01 -2.20 27.71
C ILE A 769 6.03 -3.70 28.13
N GLY A 770 6.37 -4.60 27.21
CA GLY A 770 6.32 -6.06 27.39
C GLY A 770 4.90 -6.63 27.33
N SER A 771 4.74 -7.94 27.49
CA SER A 771 3.53 -8.73 27.13
C SER A 771 2.19 -8.43 27.86
N ARG A 772 2.00 -7.30 28.55
CA ARG A 772 0.78 -7.01 29.33
C ARG A 772 0.22 -5.62 29.07
N TYR A 773 -0.93 -5.58 28.39
CA TYR A 773 -1.58 -4.34 27.94
C TYR A 773 -2.98 -4.17 28.53
N LYS A 774 -3.41 -2.92 28.70
CA LYS A 774 -4.74 -2.56 29.19
C LYS A 774 -5.71 -2.45 28.02
N LYS A 775 -6.58 -3.46 27.86
CA LYS A 775 -7.59 -3.54 26.79
C LYS A 775 -9.01 -3.31 27.32
N VAL A 776 -9.95 -3.06 26.42
CA VAL A 776 -11.39 -3.11 26.69
C VAL A 776 -11.97 -4.31 25.93
N ARG A 777 -13.02 -4.95 26.47
CA ARG A 777 -13.61 -6.15 25.86
C ARG A 777 -15.10 -6.22 26.18
N TYR A 778 -15.87 -6.86 25.31
CA TYR A 778 -17.24 -7.23 25.63
C TYR A 778 -17.27 -8.35 26.69
N VAL A 779 -18.19 -8.24 27.65
CA VAL A 779 -18.36 -9.19 28.75
C VAL A 779 -19.83 -9.36 29.01
N GLU A 780 -20.29 -10.61 29.04
CA GLU A 780 -21.67 -10.96 29.35
C GLU A 780 -21.98 -10.87 30.85
N TYR A 781 -23.22 -10.50 31.16
CA TYR A 781 -23.75 -10.36 32.51
C TYR A 781 -25.09 -11.08 32.61
N VAL A 782 -25.40 -11.61 33.79
CA VAL A 782 -26.61 -12.41 34.02
C VAL A 782 -27.91 -11.58 33.87
N ASP A 783 -27.83 -10.27 34.12
CA ASP A 783 -28.98 -9.38 34.11
C ASP A 783 -28.60 -7.92 33.78
N ASN A 784 -29.64 -7.07 33.67
CA ASN A 784 -29.53 -5.64 33.39
C ASN A 784 -28.96 -4.79 34.55
N THR A 785 -28.60 -5.38 35.71
CA THR A 785 -27.93 -4.67 36.80
C THR A 785 -26.43 -4.51 36.53
N PHE A 786 -25.85 -5.39 35.71
CA PHE A 786 -24.42 -5.48 35.40
C PHE A 786 -23.54 -5.65 36.64
N LEU A 787 -24.04 -6.34 37.67
CA LEU A 787 -23.33 -6.72 38.89
C LEU A 787 -22.59 -8.04 38.72
N THR A 788 -23.32 -9.11 38.35
CA THR A 788 -22.78 -10.48 38.24
C THR A 788 -22.38 -10.79 36.79
N LYS A 789 -21.08 -10.97 36.56
CA LYS A 789 -20.54 -11.41 35.25
C LYS A 789 -20.92 -12.87 35.00
N MET A 790 -21.25 -13.20 33.77
CA MET A 790 -21.36 -14.59 33.34
C MET A 790 -19.95 -15.20 33.25
N LEU A 791 -19.77 -16.39 33.81
CA LEU A 791 -18.52 -17.15 33.73
C LEU A 791 -18.54 -17.96 32.43
N ARG A 792 -17.52 -17.78 31.58
CA ARG A 792 -17.34 -18.60 30.37
C ARG A 792 -17.24 -20.08 30.74
N SER A 793 -17.91 -20.92 29.97
CA SER A 793 -17.77 -22.38 30.06
C SER A 793 -16.37 -22.83 29.64
N PRO A 794 -15.95 -24.07 29.96
CA PRO A 794 -14.71 -24.65 29.42
C PRO A 794 -14.64 -24.63 27.89
N HIS A 795 -15.79 -24.80 27.23
CA HIS A 795 -15.89 -24.77 25.77
C HIS A 795 -15.63 -23.38 25.16
N GLU A 796 -15.89 -22.31 25.91
CA GLU A 796 -15.73 -20.91 25.47
C GLU A 796 -14.38 -20.29 25.87
N GLN A 797 -13.47 -21.05 26.50
CA GLN A 797 -12.15 -20.53 26.86
C GLN A 797 -11.36 -20.06 25.62
N HIS A 798 -11.53 -20.76 24.50
CA HIS A 798 -10.91 -20.43 23.20
C HIS A 798 -11.25 -19.02 22.69
N LEU A 799 -12.35 -18.40 23.13
CA LEU A 799 -12.73 -17.05 22.70
C LEU A 799 -11.69 -15.99 23.07
N GLY A 800 -10.82 -16.23 24.06
CA GLY A 800 -9.71 -15.33 24.39
C GLY A 800 -10.18 -13.88 24.65
N ILE A 801 -9.75 -12.94 23.80
CA ILE A 801 -10.13 -11.52 23.84
C ILE A 801 -11.59 -11.26 23.40
N LEU A 802 -12.17 -12.11 22.54
CA LEU A 802 -13.46 -11.88 21.89
C LEU A 802 -14.64 -11.77 22.87
N GLY A 803 -15.66 -11.03 22.45
CA GLY A 803 -16.94 -10.96 23.14
C GLY A 803 -17.70 -12.30 23.20
N PRO A 804 -18.80 -12.36 23.97
CA PRO A 804 -19.70 -13.52 23.99
C PRO A 804 -20.28 -13.80 22.59
N VAL A 805 -20.62 -15.06 22.33
CA VAL A 805 -21.19 -15.47 21.04
C VAL A 805 -22.68 -15.15 21.01
N LEU A 806 -23.08 -14.16 20.21
CA LEU A 806 -24.49 -13.88 19.95
C LEU A 806 -25.03 -14.91 18.95
N ARG A 807 -26.26 -15.40 19.15
CA ARG A 807 -26.85 -16.46 18.32
C ARG A 807 -28.32 -16.16 18.03
N ALA A 808 -28.76 -16.40 16.80
CA ALA A 808 -30.14 -16.21 16.36
C ALA A 808 -30.48 -17.12 15.17
N GLU A 809 -31.76 -17.49 15.02
CA GLU A 809 -32.29 -18.11 13.81
C GLU A 809 -32.90 -17.06 12.86
N GLU A 810 -33.15 -17.42 11.60
CA GLU A 810 -33.86 -16.53 10.68
C GLU A 810 -35.22 -16.08 11.24
N LYS A 811 -35.52 -14.78 11.15
CA LYS A 811 -36.70 -14.08 11.71
C LYS A 811 -36.67 -13.83 13.22
N ASP A 812 -35.61 -14.22 13.93
CA ASP A 812 -35.45 -13.80 15.34
C ASP A 812 -35.13 -12.30 15.45
N THR A 813 -35.49 -11.71 16.59
CA THR A 813 -35.11 -10.36 16.99
C THR A 813 -34.08 -10.43 18.11
N ILE A 814 -32.87 -9.95 17.84
CA ILE A 814 -31.76 -9.88 18.80
C ILE A 814 -31.87 -8.57 19.56
N ARG A 815 -31.93 -8.63 20.90
CA ARG A 815 -31.97 -7.45 21.77
C ARG A 815 -30.77 -7.41 22.69
N VAL A 816 -29.88 -6.43 22.50
CA VAL A 816 -28.62 -6.30 23.25
C VAL A 816 -28.66 -5.09 24.18
N VAL A 817 -28.78 -5.33 25.49
CA VAL A 817 -28.67 -4.27 26.50
C VAL A 817 -27.19 -4.02 26.81
N PHE A 818 -26.64 -2.93 26.27
CA PHE A 818 -25.22 -2.59 26.40
C PHE A 818 -25.00 -1.51 27.45
N LYS A 819 -24.07 -1.74 28.39
CA LYS A 819 -23.63 -0.75 29.38
C LYS A 819 -22.15 -0.44 29.20
N ASN A 820 -21.84 0.81 28.85
CA ASN A 820 -20.46 1.25 28.74
C ASN A 820 -19.84 1.47 30.13
N LYS A 821 -18.98 0.54 30.57
CA LYS A 821 -18.22 0.64 31.84
C LYS A 821 -16.77 1.10 31.64
N ALA A 822 -16.41 1.59 30.45
CA ALA A 822 -15.08 2.08 30.09
C ALA A 822 -14.95 3.62 30.21
N SER A 823 -13.77 4.15 29.90
CA SER A 823 -13.43 5.58 30.02
C SER A 823 -13.66 6.42 28.75
N ARG A 824 -14.15 5.80 27.67
CA ARG A 824 -14.41 6.41 26.35
C ARG A 824 -15.80 6.01 25.86
N PRO A 825 -16.48 6.81 25.02
CA PRO A 825 -17.68 6.36 24.34
C PRO A 825 -17.35 5.19 23.41
N TYR A 826 -18.27 4.22 23.31
CA TYR A 826 -18.21 3.04 22.46
C TYR A 826 -19.64 2.70 22.02
N SER A 827 -19.80 1.82 21.04
CA SER A 827 -21.11 1.36 20.54
C SER A 827 -21.08 -0.15 20.27
N ILE A 828 -22.16 -0.72 19.73
CA ILE A 828 -22.16 -2.06 19.14
C ILE A 828 -22.79 -1.99 17.74
N GLN A 829 -22.01 -2.37 16.73
CA GLN A 829 -22.35 -2.46 15.33
C GLN A 829 -22.30 -3.93 14.88
N PRO A 830 -23.41 -4.55 14.43
CA PRO A 830 -23.42 -5.90 13.90
C PRO A 830 -23.23 -5.96 12.38
N HIS A 831 -22.75 -7.09 11.86
CA HIS A 831 -22.91 -7.47 10.45
C HIS A 831 -24.03 -8.51 10.28
N GLY A 832 -24.62 -8.60 9.08
CA GLY A 832 -25.53 -9.70 8.70
C GLY A 832 -26.96 -9.61 9.26
N VAL A 833 -27.34 -8.51 9.90
CA VAL A 833 -28.68 -8.29 10.47
C VAL A 833 -29.23 -6.92 10.06
N GLN A 834 -30.55 -6.76 10.13
CA GLN A 834 -31.25 -5.52 9.81
C GLN A 834 -31.59 -4.73 11.07
N TYR A 835 -31.52 -3.41 10.99
CA TYR A 835 -31.82 -2.48 12.07
C TYR A 835 -32.22 -1.11 11.49
N SER A 836 -32.96 -0.31 12.26
CA SER A 836 -33.31 1.06 11.87
C SER A 836 -32.14 2.03 12.10
N ILE A 837 -32.12 3.17 11.40
CA ILE A 837 -31.05 4.19 11.51
C ILE A 837 -30.83 4.66 12.96
N GLU A 838 -31.88 4.74 13.79
CA GLU A 838 -31.77 5.07 15.22
C GLU A 838 -30.97 4.04 16.06
N GLN A 839 -30.82 2.83 15.56
CA GLN A 839 -30.15 1.67 16.18
C GLN A 839 -28.74 1.42 15.61
N ASP A 840 -28.28 2.28 14.70
CA ASP A 840 -26.98 2.17 14.05
C ASP A 840 -25.86 2.37 15.07
N GLY A 841 -24.88 1.46 15.06
CA GLY A 841 -23.71 1.53 15.93
C GLY A 841 -22.62 2.47 15.40
N THR A 842 -22.74 2.97 14.17
CA THR A 842 -21.70 3.72 13.48
C THR A 842 -22.11 5.18 13.32
N LEU A 843 -21.14 6.10 13.50
CA LEU A 843 -21.39 7.54 13.32
C LEU A 843 -21.03 8.01 11.91
N TYR A 844 -22.03 8.34 11.09
CA TYR A 844 -21.86 8.98 9.78
C TYR A 844 -22.75 10.23 9.65
N HIS A 845 -22.43 11.09 8.69
CA HIS A 845 -23.23 12.25 8.35
C HIS A 845 -24.30 11.88 7.33
N ASN A 846 -25.55 12.28 7.57
CA ASN A 846 -26.67 12.00 6.68
C ASN A 846 -27.30 13.35 6.27
N GLU A 847 -27.05 13.81 5.04
CA GLU A 847 -27.44 15.16 4.59
C GLU A 847 -28.96 15.36 4.46
N LEU A 848 -29.74 14.26 4.48
CA LEU A 848 -31.18 14.25 4.28
C LEU A 848 -32.00 14.74 5.48
N GLU A 849 -31.45 14.69 6.70
CA GLU A 849 -32.13 15.14 7.91
C GLU A 849 -31.28 16.20 8.64
N GLY A 850 -31.76 17.45 8.63
CA GLY A 850 -31.04 18.62 9.16
C GLY A 850 -30.91 18.69 10.70
N VAL A 851 -30.79 17.55 11.38
CA VAL A 851 -30.67 17.43 12.84
C VAL A 851 -29.28 16.88 13.19
N VAL A 852 -28.38 17.79 13.59
CA VAL A 852 -26.99 17.47 13.96
C VAL A 852 -26.91 16.93 15.39
N THR A 853 -27.49 15.75 15.63
CA THR A 853 -27.28 14.98 16.86
C THR A 853 -26.99 13.52 16.51
N PRO A 854 -25.84 12.95 16.95
CA PRO A 854 -25.58 11.51 16.82
C PRO A 854 -26.74 10.66 17.34
N PRO A 855 -27.14 9.58 16.64
CA PRO A 855 -28.05 8.59 17.21
C PRO A 855 -27.53 8.12 18.59
N PRO A 856 -28.39 7.95 19.61
CA PRO A 856 -27.95 7.47 20.92
C PRO A 856 -27.25 6.10 20.87
N ALA A 857 -27.55 5.30 19.85
CA ALA A 857 -26.92 4.02 19.54
C ALA A 857 -25.46 4.15 19.08
N ALA A 858 -25.14 5.16 18.28
CA ALA A 858 -23.82 5.36 17.69
C ALA A 858 -22.78 5.92 18.67
N LEU A 859 -23.18 6.44 19.84
CA LEU A 859 -22.26 7.06 20.80
C LEU A 859 -22.66 6.85 22.27
N VAL A 860 -22.57 5.60 22.76
CA VAL A 860 -22.94 5.26 24.15
C VAL A 860 -21.85 5.75 25.11
N ARG A 861 -22.15 6.82 25.85
CA ARG A 861 -21.21 7.51 26.74
C ARG A 861 -20.79 6.64 27.96
N PRO A 862 -19.59 6.85 28.54
CA PRO A 862 -19.18 6.23 29.79
C PRO A 862 -20.25 6.27 30.89
N GLY A 863 -20.52 5.13 31.51
CA GLY A 863 -21.51 4.95 32.57
C GLY A 863 -22.95 4.75 32.10
N THR A 864 -23.27 5.06 30.83
CA THR A 864 -24.63 4.97 30.29
C THR A 864 -25.00 3.57 29.80
N VAL A 865 -26.30 3.34 29.61
CA VAL A 865 -26.87 2.10 29.07
C VAL A 865 -27.64 2.44 27.81
N HIS A 866 -27.45 1.66 26.74
CA HIS A 866 -28.26 1.68 25.54
C HIS A 866 -28.83 0.27 25.28
N THR A 867 -29.91 0.16 24.52
CA THR A 867 -30.49 -1.13 24.15
C THR A 867 -30.66 -1.19 22.65
N TYR A 868 -29.87 -2.05 22.02
CA TYR A 868 -29.94 -2.31 20.59
C TYR A 868 -31.02 -3.34 20.27
N GLU A 869 -31.72 -3.17 19.16
CA GLU A 869 -32.71 -4.11 18.63
C GLU A 869 -32.44 -4.36 17.13
N TRP A 870 -32.16 -5.61 16.79
CA TRP A 870 -31.80 -6.05 15.43
C TRP A 870 -32.69 -7.22 15.01
N THR A 871 -33.07 -7.29 13.73
CA THR A 871 -33.88 -8.39 13.18
C THR A 871 -33.06 -9.18 12.17
N VAL A 872 -33.12 -10.51 12.24
CA VAL A 872 -32.47 -11.40 11.27
C VAL A 872 -33.38 -11.57 10.05
N PRO A 873 -33.04 -11.04 8.86
CA PRO A 873 -33.91 -11.18 7.70
C PRO A 873 -33.88 -12.60 7.12
N VAL A 874 -34.94 -12.93 6.39
CA VAL A 874 -35.00 -14.16 5.59
C VAL A 874 -33.96 -14.07 4.47
N GLY A 875 -33.04 -15.04 4.38
CA GLY A 875 -31.93 -15.01 3.43
C GLY A 875 -30.61 -14.46 3.97
N ALA A 876 -30.54 -14.04 5.25
CA ALA A 876 -29.26 -13.91 5.96
C ALA A 876 -28.77 -15.25 6.54
N GLY A 877 -29.60 -16.30 6.53
CA GLY A 877 -29.19 -17.66 6.87
C GLY A 877 -28.46 -18.38 5.72
N PRO A 878 -27.77 -19.49 6.01
CA PRO A 878 -26.98 -20.23 5.02
C PRO A 878 -27.84 -20.93 3.96
N VAL A 879 -27.47 -20.73 2.69
CA VAL A 879 -28.17 -21.32 1.52
C VAL A 879 -28.01 -22.84 1.45
N GLN A 880 -28.81 -23.50 0.62
CA GLN A 880 -28.83 -24.97 0.51
C GLN A 880 -27.46 -25.51 0.05
N GLY A 881 -26.81 -26.31 0.89
CA GLY A 881 -25.46 -26.85 0.64
C GLY A 881 -24.35 -26.24 1.50
N GLU A 882 -24.62 -25.16 2.24
CA GLU A 882 -23.72 -24.60 3.26
C GLU A 882 -23.99 -25.20 4.66
N ALA A 883 -23.15 -24.85 5.65
CA ALA A 883 -23.30 -25.28 7.05
C ALA A 883 -24.63 -24.80 7.68
N ASP A 884 -25.00 -25.32 8.85
CA ASP A 884 -26.30 -24.98 9.48
C ASP A 884 -26.39 -23.55 10.05
N CYS A 885 -25.24 -22.89 10.26
CA CYS A 885 -25.11 -21.49 10.68
C CYS A 885 -23.98 -20.78 9.90
N LEU A 886 -24.14 -19.48 9.71
CA LEU A 886 -23.11 -18.56 9.22
C LEU A 886 -22.51 -17.74 10.36
N THR A 887 -21.26 -17.32 10.18
CA THR A 887 -20.56 -16.40 11.08
C THR A 887 -20.61 -14.99 10.53
N TYR A 888 -21.03 -14.07 11.39
CA TYR A 888 -20.85 -12.63 11.27
C TYR A 888 -20.06 -12.10 12.47
N LEU A 889 -19.67 -10.84 12.43
CA LEU A 889 -18.97 -10.17 13.54
C LEU A 889 -19.79 -8.97 14.02
N TYR A 890 -19.71 -8.69 15.32
CA TYR A 890 -20.11 -7.41 15.89
C TYR A 890 -18.89 -6.72 16.53
N TYR A 891 -18.84 -5.40 16.44
CA TYR A 891 -17.71 -4.57 16.87
C TYR A 891 -18.20 -3.20 17.36
N SER A 892 -17.33 -2.29 17.81
CA SER A 892 -17.74 -0.89 18.10
C SER A 892 -17.48 0.01 16.89
N GLY A 893 -18.49 0.81 16.52
CA GLY A 893 -18.49 1.70 15.35
C GLY A 893 -18.22 3.17 15.67
N VAL A 894 -17.79 3.51 16.89
CA VAL A 894 -17.38 4.89 17.24
C VAL A 894 -16.09 5.28 16.52
N ASP A 895 -15.10 4.39 16.53
CA ASP A 895 -13.89 4.47 15.72
C ASP A 895 -13.54 3.03 15.30
N PRO A 896 -14.03 2.53 14.15
CA PRO A 896 -13.96 1.11 13.82
C PRO A 896 -12.52 0.59 13.76
N THR A 897 -11.56 1.44 13.38
CA THR A 897 -10.13 1.11 13.34
C THR A 897 -9.52 1.02 14.73
N LYS A 898 -9.80 1.96 15.64
CA LYS A 898 -9.18 1.95 16.99
C LYS A 898 -9.94 1.06 17.97
N ASP A 899 -11.24 0.87 17.80
CA ASP A 899 -12.08 0.13 18.74
C ASP A 899 -11.98 -1.39 18.57
N THR A 900 -11.92 -1.89 17.34
CA THR A 900 -11.75 -3.33 17.04
C THR A 900 -10.43 -3.83 17.61
N ASN A 901 -9.35 -3.16 17.21
CA ASN A 901 -8.04 -3.24 17.83
C ASN A 901 -8.15 -3.15 19.37
N SER A 902 -8.94 -2.21 19.92
CA SER A 902 -9.08 -2.02 21.38
C SER A 902 -9.55 -3.26 22.16
N GLY A 903 -10.05 -4.27 21.44
CA GLY A 903 -10.60 -5.54 21.93
C GLY A 903 -12.13 -5.61 21.82
N LEU A 904 -12.76 -4.65 21.15
CA LEU A 904 -14.21 -4.62 20.95
C LEU A 904 -14.61 -5.31 19.64
N ALA A 905 -14.45 -6.63 19.62
CA ALA A 905 -15.00 -7.51 18.59
C ALA A 905 -15.60 -8.79 19.23
N GLY A 906 -16.60 -9.38 18.58
CA GLY A 906 -17.17 -10.66 18.97
C GLY A 906 -17.95 -11.34 17.83
N PRO A 907 -18.17 -12.67 17.90
CA PRO A 907 -18.88 -13.42 16.87
C PRO A 907 -20.40 -13.36 17.04
N LEU A 908 -21.11 -13.25 15.93
CA LEU A 908 -22.56 -13.35 15.80
C LEU A 908 -22.88 -14.52 14.86
N LEU A 909 -23.67 -15.48 15.31
CA LEU A 909 -24.09 -16.64 14.51
C LEU A 909 -25.54 -16.49 14.07
N VAL A 910 -25.77 -16.64 12.76
CA VAL A 910 -27.10 -16.68 12.15
C VAL A 910 -27.35 -18.07 11.59
N CYS A 911 -28.37 -18.74 12.10
CA CYS A 911 -28.66 -20.15 11.86
C CYS A 911 -29.96 -20.36 11.07
N ARG A 912 -30.06 -21.49 10.37
CA ARG A 912 -31.34 -21.92 9.79
C ARG A 912 -32.38 -22.17 10.90
N PRO A 913 -33.69 -22.00 10.62
CA PRO A 913 -34.74 -22.31 11.58
C PRO A 913 -34.68 -23.76 12.10
N ARG A 914 -34.78 -23.92 13.42
CA ARG A 914 -34.70 -25.18 14.20
C ARG A 914 -33.34 -25.86 14.24
N SER A 915 -32.26 -25.14 13.91
CA SER A 915 -30.88 -25.63 14.04
C SER A 915 -30.31 -25.48 15.45
N LEU A 916 -30.83 -24.54 16.26
CA LEU A 916 -30.37 -24.30 17.63
C LEU A 916 -31.19 -25.07 18.68
N LYS A 917 -30.51 -25.55 19.73
CA LYS A 917 -31.12 -26.20 20.90
C LYS A 917 -30.48 -25.64 22.17
N LYS A 918 -31.25 -24.89 22.96
CA LYS A 918 -30.75 -24.16 24.16
C LYS A 918 -29.57 -23.21 23.88
N GLY A 919 -29.40 -22.75 22.64
CA GLY A 919 -28.29 -21.88 22.25
C GLY A 919 -27.04 -22.59 21.73
N GLU A 920 -27.08 -23.91 21.51
CA GLU A 920 -26.00 -24.67 20.85
C GLU A 920 -26.51 -25.28 19.54
N GLN A 921 -25.64 -25.47 18.53
CA GLN A 921 -26.02 -26.14 17.28
C GLN A 921 -26.34 -27.62 17.50
N LYS A 922 -27.51 -28.06 17.03
CA LYS A 922 -28.04 -29.42 17.26
C LYS A 922 -27.20 -30.55 16.66
N ASN A 923 -26.46 -30.28 15.58
CA ASN A 923 -25.80 -31.29 14.73
C ASN A 923 -24.28 -31.41 14.96
N TYR A 924 -23.69 -30.60 15.83
CA TYR A 924 -22.24 -30.53 16.06
C TYR A 924 -21.90 -30.82 17.53
N ASN A 925 -20.67 -31.30 17.76
CA ASN A 925 -20.18 -31.66 19.09
C ASN A 925 -19.38 -30.53 19.73
N LYS A 926 -18.69 -29.72 18.91
CA LYS A 926 -17.88 -28.56 19.34
C LYS A 926 -17.96 -27.42 18.32
N GLU A 927 -18.06 -26.21 18.83
CA GLU A 927 -18.02 -24.94 18.07
C GLU A 927 -16.71 -24.21 18.44
N PHE A 928 -15.95 -23.74 17.45
CA PHE A 928 -14.78 -22.90 17.66
C PHE A 928 -14.86 -21.61 16.83
N HIS A 929 -14.60 -20.47 17.46
CA HIS A 929 -14.51 -19.17 16.80
C HIS A 929 -13.06 -18.70 16.79
N LEU A 930 -12.52 -18.45 15.60
CA LEU A 930 -11.17 -17.92 15.40
C LEU A 930 -11.25 -16.61 14.62
N VAL A 931 -10.73 -15.54 15.21
CA VAL A 931 -10.48 -14.29 14.50
C VAL A 931 -8.98 -14.18 14.26
N ALA A 932 -8.60 -14.22 13.00
CA ALA A 932 -7.23 -14.02 12.54
C ALA A 932 -7.03 -12.53 12.24
N THR A 933 -6.18 -11.89 13.01
CA THR A 933 -5.82 -10.48 12.84
C THR A 933 -4.47 -10.23 13.49
N VAL A 934 -3.60 -9.49 12.80
CA VAL A 934 -2.44 -8.86 13.41
C VAL A 934 -2.94 -7.65 14.18
N PHE A 935 -3.33 -7.96 15.41
CA PHE A 935 -3.47 -7.01 16.47
C PHE A 935 -2.11 -6.29 16.70
N ASP A 936 -1.84 -5.18 16.01
CA ASP A 936 -0.72 -4.26 16.26
C ASP A 936 -0.75 -3.86 17.75
N GLU A 937 0.24 -4.20 18.61
CA GLU A 937 0.19 -3.91 20.06
C GLU A 937 0.40 -2.44 20.47
N ASN A 938 0.26 -1.54 19.51
CA ASN A 938 -0.69 -0.46 19.70
C ASN A 938 -2.16 -0.99 19.78
N LEU A 939 -2.42 -2.17 20.44
CA LEU A 939 -3.56 -3.15 20.39
C LEU A 939 -3.47 -4.63 19.79
N SER A 940 -2.96 -5.57 20.63
CA SER A 940 -2.65 -7.06 20.78
C SER A 940 -3.53 -8.36 20.70
N TRP A 941 -2.83 -9.50 20.50
CA TRP A 941 -3.13 -10.96 20.54
C TRP A 941 -3.63 -11.48 21.93
N ASN A 942 -3.78 -12.78 22.25
CA ASN A 942 -3.52 -14.08 21.59
C ASN A 942 -4.50 -15.19 22.10
N LEU A 943 -4.43 -16.44 21.59
CA LEU A 943 -5.41 -17.51 21.83
C LEU A 943 -4.89 -18.81 22.51
N PRO A 944 -5.42 -19.17 23.70
CA PRO A 944 -5.34 -20.53 24.26
C PRO A 944 -6.70 -21.27 24.22
N GLY A 945 -6.71 -22.61 24.10
CA GLY A 945 -7.87 -23.45 24.44
C GLY A 945 -8.51 -24.32 23.34
N LEU A 946 -7.79 -24.67 22.26
CA LEU A 946 -8.33 -25.53 21.18
C LEU A 946 -8.15 -27.04 21.50
N THR A 947 -9.23 -27.70 21.97
CA THR A 947 -9.21 -29.12 22.34
C THR A 947 -10.40 -29.89 21.74
N MET A 948 -10.13 -30.94 20.95
CA MET A 948 -11.13 -31.76 20.26
C MET A 948 -10.78 -33.25 20.30
N CYS A 949 -11.79 -34.12 20.21
CA CYS A 949 -11.61 -35.56 20.17
C CYS A 949 -11.64 -36.08 18.72
N LYS A 950 -10.90 -37.15 18.44
CA LYS A 950 -10.92 -37.82 17.13
C LYS A 950 -12.34 -38.31 16.82
N GLY A 951 -12.87 -37.91 15.67
CA GLY A 951 -14.24 -38.20 15.25
C GLY A 951 -15.33 -37.25 15.76
N ASP A 952 -14.98 -36.18 16.50
CA ASP A 952 -15.94 -35.09 16.81
C ASP A 952 -16.42 -34.41 15.51
N LYS A 953 -17.70 -34.06 15.41
CA LYS A 953 -18.16 -33.11 14.39
C LYS A 953 -17.91 -31.69 14.87
N VAL A 954 -16.97 -31.00 14.23
CA VAL A 954 -16.48 -29.67 14.62
C VAL A 954 -16.89 -28.63 13.60
N THR A 955 -17.51 -27.53 14.05
CA THR A 955 -17.73 -26.32 13.25
C THR A 955 -16.70 -25.27 13.61
N TRP A 956 -15.96 -24.81 12.60
CA TRP A 956 -15.00 -23.71 12.70
C TRP A 956 -15.59 -22.46 12.07
N HIS A 957 -15.63 -21.39 12.87
CA HIS A 957 -16.12 -20.08 12.52
C HIS A 957 -14.92 -19.15 12.41
N LEU A 958 -14.42 -18.97 11.20
CA LEU A 958 -13.16 -18.27 10.89
C LEU A 958 -13.47 -16.87 10.37
N SER A 959 -12.77 -15.85 10.85
CA SER A 959 -12.92 -14.47 10.34
C SER A 959 -11.60 -13.71 10.29
N GLY A 960 -11.45 -12.83 9.31
CA GLY A 960 -10.35 -11.87 9.22
C GLY A 960 -10.75 -10.48 9.74
N LEU A 961 -9.85 -9.80 10.43
CA LEU A 961 -9.95 -8.37 10.77
C LEU A 961 -8.59 -7.70 10.60
N GLY A 962 -8.55 -6.38 10.43
CA GLY A 962 -7.31 -5.60 10.32
C GLY A 962 -7.19 -4.81 9.02
N SER A 963 -5.99 -4.82 8.45
CA SER A 963 -5.48 -3.99 7.35
C SER A 963 -5.19 -4.79 6.08
N GLU A 964 -4.62 -4.16 5.05
CA GLU A 964 -4.14 -4.85 3.84
C GLU A 964 -3.05 -5.91 4.11
N THR A 965 -2.35 -5.81 5.26
CA THR A 965 -1.34 -6.82 5.66
C THR A 965 -1.95 -8.08 6.28
N ASP A 966 -3.26 -8.10 6.52
CA ASP A 966 -4.00 -9.16 7.21
C ASP A 966 -4.62 -10.19 6.24
N VAL A 967 -3.90 -10.51 5.17
CA VAL A 967 -4.22 -11.64 4.26
C VAL A 967 -3.71 -12.93 4.90
N ASN A 968 -4.50 -13.48 5.83
CA ASN A 968 -4.10 -14.60 6.66
C ASN A 968 -4.57 -15.93 6.05
N SER A 969 -3.63 -16.77 5.62
CA SER A 969 -3.93 -18.13 5.14
C SER A 969 -3.89 -19.13 6.30
N LEU A 970 -5.07 -19.54 6.79
CA LEU A 970 -5.21 -20.49 7.89
C LEU A 970 -5.07 -21.92 7.38
N TYR A 971 -4.02 -22.61 7.81
CA TYR A 971 -3.75 -24.02 7.50
C TYR A 971 -3.99 -24.91 8.73
N PHE A 972 -4.73 -26.00 8.55
CA PHE A 972 -5.01 -26.98 9.60
C PHE A 972 -4.11 -28.20 9.44
N GLN A 973 -3.02 -28.26 10.20
CA GLN A 973 -2.05 -29.35 10.07
C GLN A 973 -2.68 -30.71 10.40
N GLY A 974 -2.53 -31.66 9.48
CA GLY A 974 -2.96 -33.06 9.67
C GLY A 974 -4.46 -33.33 9.59
N ASN A 975 -5.33 -32.33 9.41
CA ASN A 975 -6.79 -32.52 9.34
C ASN A 975 -7.40 -31.67 8.21
N ARG A 976 -8.39 -32.23 7.50
CA ARG A 976 -9.07 -31.55 6.39
C ARG A 976 -10.49 -31.13 6.77
N PHE A 977 -10.95 -29.99 6.27
CA PHE A 977 -12.32 -29.49 6.43
C PHE A 977 -13.08 -29.49 5.11
N LEU A 978 -14.39 -29.35 5.19
CA LEU A 978 -15.30 -29.13 4.08
C LEU A 978 -15.77 -27.66 4.09
N TYR A 979 -15.67 -27.02 2.93
CA TYR A 979 -16.19 -25.68 2.66
C TYR A 979 -16.95 -25.71 1.33
N ARG A 980 -18.24 -25.38 1.33
CA ARG A 980 -19.13 -25.47 0.15
C ARG A 980 -18.96 -26.80 -0.60
N GLN A 981 -19.10 -27.91 0.14
CA GLN A 981 -18.92 -29.30 -0.32
C GLN A 981 -17.51 -29.69 -0.81
N ASN A 982 -16.58 -28.73 -0.96
CA ASN A 982 -15.21 -28.99 -1.36
C ASN A 982 -14.31 -29.28 -0.14
N ARG A 983 -13.45 -30.29 -0.25
CA ARG A 983 -12.50 -30.65 0.81
C ARG A 983 -11.20 -29.85 0.66
N ARG A 984 -10.78 -29.15 1.71
CA ARG A 984 -9.57 -28.31 1.76
C ARG A 984 -8.85 -28.48 3.12
N ASP A 985 -7.60 -28.04 3.17
CA ASP A 985 -6.74 -28.00 4.36
C ASP A 985 -6.31 -26.56 4.72
N SER A 986 -6.46 -25.63 3.77
CA SER A 986 -6.10 -24.22 3.86
C SER A 986 -7.25 -23.30 3.41
N ILE A 987 -7.42 -22.18 4.10
CA ILE A 987 -8.41 -21.15 3.75
C ILE A 987 -7.88 -19.76 4.11
N SER A 988 -7.89 -18.85 3.14
CA SER A 988 -7.47 -17.46 3.34
C SER A 988 -8.62 -16.61 3.85
N VAL A 989 -8.36 -15.81 4.88
CA VAL A 989 -9.26 -14.77 5.39
C VAL A 989 -8.56 -13.42 5.31
N PHE A 990 -9.34 -12.39 4.98
CA PHE A 990 -8.90 -10.99 4.90
C PHE A 990 -9.94 -10.11 5.62
N PRO A 991 -9.68 -8.81 5.88
CA PRO A 991 -10.54 -8.01 6.75
C PRO A 991 -12.04 -8.07 6.38
N HIS A 992 -12.87 -8.30 7.41
CA HIS A 992 -14.33 -8.44 7.34
C HIS A 992 -14.85 -9.70 6.58
N ILE A 993 -13.99 -10.56 6.03
CA ILE A 993 -14.41 -11.89 5.53
C ILE A 993 -14.63 -12.84 6.70
N SER A 994 -15.76 -13.57 6.65
CA SER A 994 -16.08 -14.65 7.58
C SER A 994 -16.46 -15.91 6.82
N HIS A 995 -15.96 -17.05 7.27
CA HIS A 995 -16.20 -18.37 6.71
C HIS A 995 -16.62 -19.34 7.83
N THR A 996 -17.58 -20.22 7.53
CA THR A 996 -17.88 -21.39 8.37
C THR A 996 -17.46 -22.65 7.62
N VAL A 997 -16.63 -23.47 8.26
CA VAL A 997 -16.14 -24.73 7.70
C VAL A 997 -16.38 -25.88 8.67
N THR A 998 -16.66 -27.07 8.15
CA THR A 998 -16.97 -28.26 8.97
C THR A 998 -15.84 -29.27 8.89
N MET A 999 -15.38 -29.77 10.03
CA MET A 999 -14.27 -30.72 10.15
C MET A 999 -14.70 -31.96 10.95
N GLU A 1000 -14.21 -33.13 10.54
CA GLU A 1000 -14.27 -34.37 11.31
C GLU A 1000 -12.82 -34.85 11.51
N PRO A 1001 -12.19 -34.63 12.67
CA PRO A 1001 -10.76 -34.92 12.86
C PRO A 1001 -10.45 -36.41 12.77
N ASP A 1002 -9.57 -36.79 11.84
CA ASP A 1002 -9.22 -38.19 11.54
C ASP A 1002 -7.80 -38.57 12.01
N SER A 1003 -6.91 -37.60 12.25
CA SER A 1003 -5.56 -37.80 12.80
C SER A 1003 -5.45 -37.39 14.28
N MET A 1004 -4.43 -37.92 14.98
CA MET A 1004 -4.11 -37.54 16.37
C MET A 1004 -2.86 -36.67 16.38
N GLY A 1005 -2.92 -35.51 17.06
CA GLY A 1005 -1.76 -34.65 17.30
C GLY A 1005 -0.81 -35.18 18.39
N SER A 1006 0.42 -34.68 18.42
CA SER A 1006 1.47 -35.11 19.35
C SER A 1006 1.58 -34.21 20.58
N HIS A 1007 1.25 -34.75 21.77
CA HIS A 1007 2.18 -34.85 22.91
C HIS A 1007 1.59 -35.71 24.04
N SER A 1008 2.47 -36.29 24.86
CA SER A 1008 2.14 -37.32 25.84
C SER A 1008 1.75 -36.77 27.23
N SER A 1009 0.86 -37.50 27.93
CA SER A 1009 0.49 -37.41 29.37
C SER A 1009 -0.82 -36.70 29.80
N CYS A 1010 -1.88 -36.77 28.99
CA CYS A 1010 -3.26 -36.79 29.52
C CYS A 1010 -4.22 -37.54 28.56
N PRO A 1011 -5.39 -38.06 28.99
CA PRO A 1011 -6.39 -38.69 28.10
C PRO A 1011 -7.11 -37.71 27.15
N THR A 1012 -6.77 -36.42 27.21
CA THR A 1012 -7.33 -35.32 26.41
C THR A 1012 -6.19 -34.65 25.64
N GLY A 1013 -6.15 -34.85 24.33
CA GLY A 1013 -5.17 -34.20 23.45
C GLY A 1013 -5.55 -32.75 23.16
N GLU A 1014 -4.59 -31.84 23.30
CA GLU A 1014 -4.68 -30.46 22.81
C GLU A 1014 -4.05 -30.38 21.41
N ILE A 1015 -4.57 -29.52 20.55
CA ILE A 1015 -3.93 -29.16 19.28
C ILE A 1015 -3.45 -27.72 19.45
N GLN A 1016 -2.13 -27.52 19.61
CA GLN A 1016 -1.57 -26.21 19.96
C GLN A 1016 -1.04 -25.42 18.76
N ASP A 1017 -0.94 -26.03 17.58
CA ASP A 1017 -0.33 -25.44 16.39
C ASP A 1017 -1.35 -25.17 15.26
N ILE A 1018 -1.89 -23.95 15.25
CA ILE A 1018 -2.28 -23.25 14.01
C ILE A 1018 -1.13 -22.29 13.68
N SER A 1019 0.04 -22.85 13.38
CA SER A 1019 1.31 -22.12 13.30
C SER A 1019 1.92 -22.11 11.89
N HIS A 1020 1.12 -21.68 10.90
CA HIS A 1020 1.67 -21.05 9.70
C HIS A 1020 0.73 -19.94 9.22
N PHE A 1021 0.89 -18.76 9.82
CA PHE A 1021 0.51 -17.51 9.17
C PHE A 1021 1.55 -17.20 8.10
N ASN A 1022 1.32 -17.71 6.88
CA ASN A 1022 2.08 -17.26 5.72
C ASN A 1022 1.64 -15.83 5.37
N LYS A 1023 2.50 -14.86 5.70
CA LYS A 1023 2.56 -13.55 5.04
C LYS A 1023 3.39 -13.64 3.76
#